data_AF-A0A0G1P1R0-F1
#
_entry.id   AF-A0A0G1P1R0-F1
#
_cell.length_a   1.000
_cell.length_b   1.000
_cell.length_c   1.000
_cell.angle_alpha   90.00
_cell.angle_beta   90.00
_cell.angle_gamma   90.00
#
_symmetry.space_group_name_H-M   'P 1'
#
loop_
_entity.id
_entity.type
_entity.pdbx_description
1 polymer ?
#
loop_
_entity_poly.entity_id
_entity_poly.type
_entity_poly.pdbx_seq_one_letter_code
_entity_poly.pdbx_strand_id
1 'polypeptide(L)'
;METDVNVTVQDIQSIESASPAFRMWLADMYSRHFLDDIIHILVHRIGAADDKKGALEFLSDISRDSLNPHITIGDFHGDGYFQTRLFKELKQRTSGLNGDIRNDNTFMVHGIVGHAAMGELSIGALPPTVLQRHAHRQIEFWQNRHFQESFEFERWLIPHPTLIRNGKVTKEFEKQLASIWDTLKSVPVTPISQAYNWLARTESERRRLRSLIAQFFGSAYVYQLEEYDSAGYLTAMTLMSWAGAILDYLDKGHRPLILETNVIGRNHGYNAGRIDAFEVSELDERPLRPSELKIMGEIVSKRARFESLENFVRSVSRLFNVKRVTLSVFDFKMAIGDGGPNHVLTESGIKDVSVRHTRQVQRYLCHLSLVHQRNSDTTPNGQISPLLWDSGGYGEIWYVLHSTLPKRIPIQLNSAELENAYIKEIAARWQKAQGLADVRQMSNRIYNRLFYLIDSTLPRKSFKAGTKSSLFQISETQTHIRKIVDAYRFKGPLDMFELIGIKNDKPEYGLHLDRLLEAIRRGLVKTRMFHPFRGGKIACPFHGEEGPSLHVYLADGHYHCFACEQRGNIIPGSVPDNMADIVSNSASGGDNKWDGNVSREHSLLMTRVQQFLSSSFWKSPVPAYLKDQRKIDPDLAFSLEIGYGSDELIIHLLECGYNIAVLERYGVISFSTRGSSSYRLPQMLKRYGLNVAERQRTVPDPDSGKDAVAHPYTMLRGRLTAPLYTGQEITNFYGRDLLRRSHIKLSTGVPYEGYHVWVASYPGDEVLVAEGVIEVLTLIHMGYSNSIAIVGVNNPIADKLLIASGKKIGLGFNIDSNLTGQTNTEKWRQRLSVGGIPPEKIRNFTNEFAMAHKGKFPNDFNDWWRQYGNWQELFENISRQKSLVA
;
A
#
# COMPACT_ATOMS: atom_id res chain seq x y z
N MET A 1 27.67 -33.72 -7.26
CA MET A 1 26.21 -33.47 -7.17
C MET A 1 26.07 -32.09 -6.56
N GLU A 2 25.72 -31.08 -7.34
CA GLU A 2 25.34 -29.78 -6.77
C GLU A 2 24.05 -30.00 -5.98
N THR A 3 24.10 -29.79 -4.66
CA THR A 3 22.91 -29.83 -3.80
C THR A 3 21.98 -28.71 -4.26
N ASP A 4 20.75 -29.05 -4.66
CA ASP A 4 19.73 -28.08 -5.04
C ASP A 4 19.41 -27.18 -3.84
N VAL A 5 19.65 -25.88 -3.99
CA VAL A 5 19.40 -24.85 -2.98
C VAL A 5 18.21 -23.96 -3.30
N ASN A 6 17.52 -24.20 -4.43
CA ASN A 6 16.32 -23.46 -4.77
C ASN A 6 15.15 -23.90 -3.90
N VAL A 7 14.58 -22.97 -3.14
CA VAL A 7 13.44 -23.22 -2.27
C VAL A 7 12.16 -23.22 -3.12
N THR A 8 11.27 -24.17 -2.88
CA THR A 8 9.94 -24.20 -3.48
C THR A 8 8.85 -23.85 -2.45
N VAL A 9 7.63 -23.56 -2.91
CA VAL A 9 6.47 -23.37 -2.03
C VAL A 9 6.19 -24.63 -1.19
N GLN A 10 6.43 -25.82 -1.76
CA GLN A 10 6.27 -27.10 -1.06
C GLN A 10 7.29 -27.25 0.08
N ASP A 11 8.54 -26.81 -0.14
CA ASP A 11 9.57 -26.81 0.90
C ASP A 11 9.17 -25.92 2.09
N ILE A 12 8.61 -24.72 1.83
CA ILE A 12 8.09 -23.81 2.87
C ILE A 12 6.90 -24.43 3.62
N GLN A 13 6.00 -25.11 2.90
CA GLN A 13 4.82 -25.75 3.49
C GLN A 13 5.19 -26.97 4.35
N SER A 14 6.29 -27.66 4.01
CA SER A 14 6.76 -28.87 4.71
C SER A 14 7.26 -28.61 6.14
N ILE A 15 7.47 -27.34 6.53
CA ILE A 15 7.89 -27.00 7.89
C ILE A 15 6.67 -27.06 8.82
N GLU A 16 6.45 -28.22 9.44
CA GLU A 16 5.27 -28.50 10.27
C GLU A 16 5.16 -27.59 11.51
N SER A 17 6.29 -27.13 12.07
CA SER A 17 6.37 -26.40 13.35
C SER A 17 6.73 -24.90 13.23
N ALA A 18 6.56 -24.30 12.05
CA ALA A 18 6.85 -22.88 11.83
C ALA A 18 5.82 -21.95 12.52
N SER A 19 6.31 -20.99 13.31
CA SER A 19 5.48 -19.94 13.91
C SER A 19 4.79 -19.08 12.83
N PRO A 20 3.62 -18.47 13.10
CA PRO A 20 2.96 -17.59 12.14
C PRO A 20 3.86 -16.46 11.63
N ALA A 21 4.66 -15.85 12.51
CA ALA A 21 5.65 -14.85 12.15
C ALA A 21 6.71 -15.41 11.19
N PHE A 22 7.23 -16.62 11.47
CA PHE A 22 8.23 -17.26 10.60
C PHE A 22 7.67 -17.62 9.24
N ARG A 23 6.44 -18.13 9.16
CA ARG A 23 5.76 -18.37 7.88
C ARG A 23 5.57 -17.08 7.10
N MET A 24 5.16 -16.01 7.79
CA MET A 24 5.00 -14.69 7.17
C MET A 24 6.33 -14.20 6.61
N TRP A 25 7.43 -14.32 7.36
CA TRP A 25 8.79 -13.97 6.92
C TRP A 25 9.32 -14.83 5.78
N LEU A 26 9.07 -16.15 5.78
CA LEU A 26 9.48 -17.05 4.70
C LEU A 26 8.80 -16.68 3.39
N ALA A 27 7.48 -16.49 3.40
CA ALA A 27 6.73 -16.06 2.22
C ALA A 27 7.28 -14.73 1.66
N ASP A 28 7.73 -13.88 2.57
CA ASP A 28 8.24 -12.56 2.30
C ASP A 28 9.69 -12.52 1.78
N MET A 29 10.57 -13.39 2.27
CA MET A 29 11.92 -13.58 1.71
C MET A 29 11.87 -14.32 0.37
N TYR A 30 10.97 -15.30 0.25
CA TYR A 30 10.75 -16.08 -0.96
C TYR A 30 10.24 -15.19 -2.09
N SER A 31 9.20 -14.38 -1.85
CA SER A 31 8.66 -13.44 -2.85
C SER A 31 9.65 -12.37 -3.33
N ARG A 32 10.76 -12.18 -2.62
CA ARG A 32 11.83 -11.23 -2.95
C ARG A 32 13.08 -11.89 -3.52
N HIS A 33 13.05 -13.21 -3.74
CA HIS A 33 14.17 -14.01 -4.22
C HIS A 33 15.44 -13.93 -3.35
N PHE A 34 15.28 -13.57 -2.07
CA PHE A 34 16.41 -13.47 -1.15
C PHE A 34 16.55 -14.71 -0.26
N LEU A 35 15.50 -15.56 -0.22
CA LEU A 35 15.56 -16.81 0.54
C LEU A 35 16.60 -17.77 -0.05
N ASP A 36 16.64 -17.90 -1.38
CA ASP A 36 17.61 -18.76 -2.07
C ASP A 36 19.05 -18.31 -1.81
N ASP A 37 19.32 -17.00 -1.81
CA ASP A 37 20.63 -16.43 -1.45
C ASP A 37 21.04 -16.83 -0.02
N ILE A 38 20.11 -16.76 0.94
CA ILE A 38 20.36 -17.14 2.34
C ILE A 38 20.65 -18.64 2.44
N ILE A 39 19.86 -19.49 1.78
CA ILE A 39 20.02 -20.94 1.80
C ILE A 39 21.34 -21.34 1.14
N HIS A 40 21.64 -20.78 -0.03
CA HIS A 40 22.91 -21.00 -0.72
C HIS A 40 24.10 -20.64 0.18
N ILE A 41 24.03 -19.54 0.92
CA ILE A 41 25.08 -19.14 1.86
C ILE A 41 25.22 -20.12 3.01
N LEU A 42 24.12 -20.56 3.60
CA LEU A 42 24.12 -21.52 4.70
C LEU A 42 24.70 -22.87 4.28
N VAL A 43 24.34 -23.36 3.08
CA VAL A 43 24.78 -24.67 2.57
C VAL A 43 26.20 -24.61 2.02
N HIS A 44 26.48 -23.70 1.09
CA HIS A 44 27.72 -23.74 0.30
C HIS A 44 28.85 -22.85 0.82
N ARG A 45 28.53 -21.70 1.42
CA ARG A 45 29.55 -20.72 1.84
C ARG A 45 30.00 -20.92 3.28
N ILE A 46 29.06 -21.21 4.16
CA ILE A 46 29.29 -21.36 5.60
C ILE A 46 29.37 -22.83 6.00
N GLY A 47 28.63 -23.72 5.33
CA GLY A 47 28.49 -25.12 5.73
C GLY A 47 27.74 -25.29 7.05
N ALA A 48 26.78 -24.40 7.33
CA ALA A 48 25.93 -24.45 8.53
C ALA A 48 24.74 -25.42 8.37
N ALA A 49 24.49 -25.91 7.16
CA ALA A 49 23.49 -26.91 6.85
C ALA A 49 23.96 -27.78 5.67
N ASP A 50 23.55 -29.05 5.66
CA ASP A 50 23.96 -30.01 4.64
C ASP A 50 23.14 -29.88 3.34
N ASP A 51 21.89 -29.41 3.44
CA ASP A 51 20.97 -29.24 2.32
C ASP A 51 19.95 -28.10 2.58
N LYS A 52 19.08 -27.83 1.60
CA LYS A 52 18.06 -26.78 1.72
C LYS A 52 17.06 -27.02 2.85
N LYS A 53 16.74 -28.29 3.16
CA LYS A 53 15.82 -28.64 4.23
C LYS A 53 16.45 -28.34 5.59
N GLY A 54 17.70 -28.77 5.80
CA GLY A 54 18.48 -28.46 6.99
C GLY A 54 18.68 -26.96 7.17
N ALA A 55 18.84 -26.20 6.08
CA ALA A 55 18.95 -24.74 6.14
C ALA A 55 17.62 -24.06 6.54
N LEU A 56 16.48 -24.54 6.04
CA LEU A 56 15.15 -24.06 6.46
C LEU A 56 14.83 -24.42 7.91
N GLU A 57 15.19 -25.63 8.35
CA GLU A 57 15.08 -26.06 9.75
C GLU A 57 15.97 -25.22 10.67
N PHE A 58 17.21 -24.93 10.25
CA PHE A 58 18.12 -24.05 10.97
C PHE A 58 17.54 -22.63 11.14
N LEU A 59 16.92 -22.06 10.10
CA LEU A 59 16.25 -20.77 10.18
C LEU A 59 15.00 -20.83 11.08
N SER A 60 14.24 -21.92 11.01
CA SER A 60 13.08 -22.18 11.88
C SER A 60 13.49 -22.23 13.35
N ASP A 61 14.60 -22.87 13.68
CA ASP A 61 15.12 -22.94 15.04
C ASP A 61 15.46 -21.56 15.62
N ILE A 62 16.07 -20.68 14.83
CA ILE A 62 16.34 -19.29 15.24
C ILE A 62 15.04 -18.53 15.55
N SER A 63 13.93 -18.94 14.94
CA SER A 63 12.62 -18.30 15.07
C SER A 63 11.75 -18.79 16.24
N ARG A 64 12.10 -19.91 16.89
CA ARG A 64 11.24 -20.60 17.88
C ARG A 64 11.22 -19.96 19.28
N ASP A 65 12.18 -19.10 19.61
CA ASP A 65 12.24 -18.42 20.90
C ASP A 65 11.14 -17.35 21.05
N SER A 66 10.49 -17.29 22.22
CA SER A 66 9.49 -16.25 22.55
C SER A 66 10.01 -14.86 22.20
N LEU A 67 9.23 -14.14 21.40
CA LEU A 67 9.45 -12.74 21.07
C LEU A 67 8.62 -11.90 22.05
N ASN A 68 9.20 -10.79 22.48
CA ASN A 68 8.47 -9.74 23.19
C ASN A 68 8.84 -8.45 22.48
N PRO A 69 8.31 -8.22 21.28
CA PRO A 69 8.82 -7.16 20.44
C PRO A 69 8.33 -5.82 20.95
N HIS A 70 9.26 -4.87 21.06
CA HIS A 70 8.89 -3.48 21.16
C HIS A 70 8.21 -3.05 19.85
N ILE A 71 6.95 -2.65 19.92
CA ILE A 71 6.22 -2.15 18.75
C ILE A 71 6.73 -0.74 18.43
N THR A 72 6.91 -0.45 17.15
CA THR A 72 7.33 0.86 16.64
C THR A 72 6.29 1.42 15.68
N ILE A 73 6.31 2.73 15.47
CA ILE A 73 5.39 3.36 14.50
C ILE A 73 5.51 2.79 13.08
N GLY A 74 6.70 2.33 12.68
CA GLY A 74 6.92 1.67 11.38
C GLY A 74 6.13 0.36 11.24
N ASP A 75 5.86 -0.35 12.34
CA ASP A 75 5.08 -1.58 12.34
C ASP A 75 3.59 -1.31 12.04
N PHE A 76 3.07 -0.12 12.34
CA PHE A 76 1.70 0.29 11.96
C PHE A 76 1.55 0.55 10.46
N HIS A 77 2.66 0.84 9.77
CA HIS A 77 2.69 1.15 8.35
C HIS A 77 3.17 -0.04 7.49
N GLY A 78 3.77 -1.06 8.10
CA GLY A 78 4.41 -2.15 7.37
C GLY A 78 5.79 -1.76 6.80
N ASP A 79 6.37 -0.66 7.25
CA ASP A 79 7.63 -0.10 6.72
C ASP A 79 8.89 -0.85 7.22
N GLY A 80 8.74 -1.89 8.05
CA GLY A 80 9.65 -2.10 9.18
C GLY A 80 10.81 -3.13 9.10
N TYR A 81 10.75 -4.24 8.36
CA TYR A 81 11.79 -5.30 8.51
C TYR A 81 12.74 -5.48 7.33
N PHE A 82 12.32 -5.22 6.10
CA PHE A 82 13.20 -5.26 4.92
C PHE A 82 14.03 -3.99 4.70
N GLN A 83 13.66 -2.89 5.35
CA GLN A 83 14.45 -1.66 5.31
C GLN A 83 15.45 -1.56 6.46
N THR A 84 15.56 -2.61 7.28
CA THR A 84 16.52 -2.61 8.38
C THR A 84 17.93 -2.45 7.82
N ARG A 85 18.75 -1.66 8.51
CA ARG A 85 20.18 -1.53 8.21
C ARG A 85 20.85 -2.91 8.10
N LEU A 86 20.44 -3.84 8.96
CA LEU A 86 20.91 -5.22 8.96
C LEU A 86 20.55 -5.94 7.65
N PHE A 87 19.33 -5.83 7.13
CA PHE A 87 18.98 -6.44 5.84
C PHE A 87 19.81 -5.85 4.69
N LYS A 88 19.95 -4.52 4.63
CA LYS A 88 20.73 -3.84 3.58
C LYS A 88 22.21 -4.25 3.61
N GLU A 89 22.79 -4.30 4.81
CA GLU A 89 24.18 -4.72 5.00
C GLU A 89 24.37 -6.22 4.70
N LEU A 90 23.38 -7.06 5.00
CA LEU A 90 23.42 -8.48 4.69
C LEU A 90 23.42 -8.63 3.17
N LYS A 91 22.46 -8.02 2.47
CA LYS A 91 22.37 -8.01 1.01
C LYS A 91 23.69 -7.58 0.36
N GLN A 92 24.32 -6.51 0.85
CA GLN A 92 25.60 -6.04 0.33
C GLN A 92 26.72 -7.10 0.46
N ARG A 93 26.76 -7.84 1.57
CA ARG A 93 27.78 -8.86 1.84
C ARG A 93 27.48 -10.21 1.18
N THR A 94 26.22 -10.49 0.85
CA THR A 94 25.78 -11.73 0.21
C THR A 94 25.87 -11.68 -1.31
N SER A 95 25.61 -10.53 -1.95
CA SER A 95 25.52 -10.42 -3.42
C SER A 95 26.86 -10.41 -4.18
N GLY A 96 28.01 -10.46 -3.50
CA GLY A 96 29.31 -10.39 -4.16
C GLY A 96 29.60 -9.02 -4.78
N LEU A 97 30.87 -8.65 -4.91
CA LEU A 97 31.31 -7.42 -5.55
C LEU A 97 30.88 -7.39 -7.04
N ASN A 98 29.71 -6.82 -7.34
CA ASN A 98 29.41 -6.10 -8.59
C ASN A 98 27.97 -5.56 -8.57
N GLY A 99 27.87 -4.24 -8.67
CA GLY A 99 26.61 -3.51 -8.67
C GLY A 99 26.70 -2.40 -7.64
N ASP A 100 27.09 -1.21 -8.08
CA ASP A 100 26.92 0.03 -7.34
C ASP A 100 25.48 0.09 -6.80
N ILE A 101 25.27 -0.27 -5.53
CA ILE A 101 24.13 0.21 -4.74
C ILE A 101 24.47 1.67 -4.38
N ARG A 102 24.69 2.48 -5.40
CA ARG A 102 24.93 3.91 -5.33
C ARG A 102 24.01 4.56 -6.34
N ASN A 103 22.73 4.70 -5.99
CA ASN A 103 21.91 5.84 -6.43
C ASN A 103 20.48 5.94 -5.88
N ASP A 104 19.98 4.97 -5.10
CA ASP A 104 18.59 5.08 -4.57
C ASP A 104 18.44 5.96 -3.30
N ASN A 105 19.53 6.50 -2.74
CA ASN A 105 19.46 7.22 -1.46
C ASN A 105 19.65 8.74 -1.55
N THR A 106 19.86 9.32 -2.73
CA THR A 106 20.15 10.76 -2.87
C THR A 106 18.99 11.62 -2.36
N PHE A 107 17.74 11.28 -2.71
CA PHE A 107 16.53 11.94 -2.21
C PHE A 107 16.41 11.86 -0.68
N MET A 108 16.67 10.68 -0.12
CA MET A 108 16.62 10.48 1.33
C MET A 108 17.68 11.30 2.04
N VAL A 109 18.90 11.39 1.48
CA VAL A 109 19.99 12.19 2.05
C VAL A 109 19.62 13.66 2.05
N HIS A 110 19.14 14.21 0.93
CA HIS A 110 18.64 15.59 0.89
C HIS A 110 17.49 15.84 1.86
N GLY A 111 16.59 14.87 2.04
CA GLY A 111 15.53 14.92 3.05
C GLY A 111 16.07 14.96 4.49
N ILE A 112 16.98 14.06 4.85
CA ILE A 112 17.62 14.00 6.19
C ILE A 112 18.36 15.31 6.49
N VAL A 113 19.13 15.79 5.52
CA VAL A 113 19.87 17.06 5.63
C VAL A 113 18.88 18.22 5.75
N GLY A 114 17.79 18.19 4.98
CA GLY A 114 16.69 19.15 5.04
C GLY A 114 16.06 19.27 6.42
N HIS A 115 15.65 18.14 6.99
CA HIS A 115 15.07 18.04 8.33
C HIS A 115 16.02 18.52 9.42
N ALA A 116 17.28 18.09 9.36
CA ALA A 116 18.29 18.51 10.32
C ALA A 116 18.53 20.02 10.30
N ALA A 117 18.50 20.64 9.12
CA ALA A 117 18.66 22.09 8.99
C ALA A 117 17.41 22.85 9.45
N MET A 118 16.21 22.39 9.12
CA MET A 118 14.97 23.13 9.38
C MET A 118 14.72 23.45 10.85
N GLY A 119 15.07 22.55 11.75
CA GLY A 119 14.97 22.83 13.18
C GLY A 119 15.87 24.01 13.61
N GLU A 120 17.08 24.09 13.06
CA GLU A 120 18.03 25.17 13.35
C GLU A 120 17.67 26.49 12.64
N LEU A 121 17.09 26.41 11.43
CA LEU A 121 16.64 27.59 10.68
C LEU A 121 15.39 28.23 11.30
N SER A 122 14.50 27.42 11.88
CA SER A 122 13.23 27.87 12.46
C SER A 122 13.35 28.58 13.82
N ILE A 123 14.50 28.43 14.50
CA ILE A 123 14.85 29.17 15.72
C ILE A 123 15.66 30.45 15.42
N GLY A 124 16.01 30.71 14.16
CA GLY A 124 16.83 31.80 13.63
C GLY A 124 17.83 32.54 14.54
N ALA A 125 18.51 31.77 15.38
CA ALA A 125 19.90 31.95 15.68
C ALA A 125 20.66 31.09 14.68
N LEU A 126 21.54 31.68 13.86
CA LEU A 126 22.48 30.93 13.02
C LEU A 126 23.83 30.91 13.74
N PRO A 127 24.08 30.01 14.72
CA PRO A 127 25.39 29.91 15.32
C PRO A 127 26.38 29.33 14.30
N PRO A 128 27.56 29.97 14.11
CA PRO A 128 28.59 29.49 13.17
C PRO A 128 29.03 28.03 13.43
N THR A 129 28.92 27.56 14.68
CA THR A 129 29.57 26.32 15.16
C THR A 129 28.73 25.04 15.07
N VAL A 130 27.44 25.14 14.73
CA VAL A 130 26.54 23.96 14.71
C VAL A 130 26.35 23.48 13.27
N LEU A 131 26.21 24.39 12.32
CA LEU A 131 26.17 24.05 10.91
C LEU A 131 27.53 23.48 10.43
N GLN A 132 28.65 23.91 11.02
CA GLN A 132 29.96 23.27 10.85
C GLN A 132 29.98 21.79 11.31
N ARG A 133 29.24 21.41 12.37
CA ARG A 133 29.11 20.01 12.81
C ARG A 133 28.30 19.17 11.82
N HIS A 134 27.32 19.77 11.15
CA HIS A 134 26.60 19.11 10.06
C HIS A 134 27.49 18.94 8.82
N ALA A 135 28.38 19.90 8.52
CA ALA A 135 29.39 19.75 7.47
C ALA A 135 30.32 18.55 7.71
N HIS A 136 30.76 18.29 8.95
CA HIS A 136 31.55 17.08 9.26
C HIS A 136 30.77 15.77 9.07
N ARG A 137 29.49 15.71 9.48
CA ARG A 137 28.63 14.54 9.21
C ARG A 137 28.33 14.36 7.72
N GLN A 138 28.25 15.46 6.96
CA GLN A 138 28.13 15.42 5.51
C GLN A 138 29.41 14.83 4.89
N ILE A 139 30.60 15.24 5.33
CA ILE A 139 31.88 14.70 4.84
C ILE A 139 31.99 13.18 5.07
N GLU A 140 31.58 12.65 6.23
CA GLU A 140 31.55 11.20 6.49
C GLU A 140 30.55 10.44 5.60
N PHE A 141 29.40 11.05 5.30
CA PHE A 141 28.35 10.43 4.47
C PHE A 141 28.71 10.41 2.97
N TRP A 142 29.45 11.42 2.51
CA TRP A 142 29.86 11.60 1.12
C TRP A 142 31.29 11.09 0.82
N GLN A 143 31.83 10.15 1.62
CA GLN A 143 33.15 9.52 1.41
C GLN A 143 33.25 8.64 0.14
N ASN A 144 32.62 9.04 -0.96
CA ASN A 144 32.75 8.38 -2.25
C ASN A 144 32.53 9.33 -3.42
N ARG A 145 33.41 10.32 -3.54
CA ARG A 145 34.13 10.77 -4.75
C ARG A 145 34.80 12.13 -4.47
N HIS A 146 36.08 12.23 -4.82
CA HIS A 146 36.88 13.45 -5.04
C HIS A 146 37.12 14.51 -3.95
N PHE A 147 36.55 14.43 -2.74
CA PHE A 147 36.81 15.44 -1.69
C PHE A 147 37.99 15.14 -0.73
N GLN A 148 38.98 14.35 -1.15
CA GLN A 148 40.21 14.14 -0.36
C GLN A 148 41.32 15.17 -0.61
N GLU A 149 41.12 16.12 -1.52
CA GLU A 149 42.13 17.14 -1.82
C GLU A 149 41.60 18.55 -1.55
N SER A 150 41.76 19.03 -0.31
CA SER A 150 42.23 20.39 0.00
C SER A 150 41.96 20.76 1.46
N PHE A 151 43.05 21.06 2.18
CA PHE A 151 43.06 21.71 3.50
C PHE A 151 42.62 23.20 3.45
N GLU A 152 42.09 23.70 2.32
CA GLU A 152 41.71 25.11 2.14
C GLU A 152 40.27 25.45 2.57
N PHE A 153 39.46 24.46 2.94
CA PHE A 153 38.05 24.68 3.27
C PHE A 153 37.80 25.47 4.57
N GLU A 154 38.76 25.52 5.49
CA GLU A 154 38.58 26.22 6.77
C GLU A 154 38.53 27.75 6.64
N ARG A 155 39.14 28.34 5.60
CA ARG A 155 39.16 29.81 5.41
C ARG A 155 37.80 30.41 5.06
N TRP A 156 36.87 29.61 4.54
CA TRP A 156 35.52 30.05 4.12
C TRP A 156 34.45 29.93 5.22
N LEU A 157 34.84 29.47 6.41
CA LEU A 157 33.92 29.19 7.52
C LEU A 157 33.76 30.36 8.52
N ILE A 158 34.40 31.50 8.26
CA ILE A 158 34.24 32.72 9.07
C ILE A 158 33.14 33.58 8.44
N PRO A 159 31.98 33.75 9.09
CA PRO A 159 30.90 34.56 8.52
C PRO A 159 31.30 36.02 8.40
N HIS A 160 30.98 36.65 7.28
CA HIS A 160 31.33 38.05 7.07
C HIS A 160 30.52 38.96 8.03
N PRO A 161 31.14 39.92 8.75
CA PRO A 161 30.44 40.77 9.73
C PRO A 161 29.29 41.61 9.17
N THR A 162 29.30 41.89 7.86
CA THR A 162 28.19 42.59 7.19
C THR A 162 26.97 41.70 6.96
N LEU A 163 27.13 40.38 7.05
CA LEU A 163 26.07 39.38 6.83
C LEU A 163 25.62 38.74 8.15
N ILE A 164 26.51 38.60 9.13
CA ILE A 164 26.18 38.17 10.50
C ILE A 164 26.74 39.15 11.52
N ARG A 165 25.89 39.58 12.46
CA ARG A 165 26.29 40.40 13.61
C ARG A 165 25.70 39.82 14.89
N ASN A 166 26.55 39.53 15.87
CA ASN A 166 26.15 38.95 17.17
C ASN A 166 25.32 37.65 17.05
N GLY A 167 25.67 36.77 16.10
CA GLY A 167 24.95 35.51 15.87
C GLY A 167 23.59 35.64 15.19
N LYS A 168 23.25 36.83 14.67
CA LYS A 168 22.03 37.10 13.91
C LYS A 168 22.38 37.55 12.49
N VAL A 169 21.55 37.17 11.52
CA VAL A 169 21.67 37.67 10.15
C VAL A 169 21.35 39.16 10.09
N THR A 170 22.03 39.87 9.20
CA THR A 170 21.80 41.30 8.97
C THR A 170 20.70 41.53 7.93
N LYS A 171 20.18 42.76 7.86
CA LYS A 171 19.25 43.18 6.80
C LYS A 171 19.88 43.11 5.40
N GLU A 172 21.19 43.23 5.30
CA GLU A 172 21.90 43.08 4.02
C GLU A 172 21.86 41.63 3.53
N PHE A 173 22.08 40.66 4.43
CA PHE A 173 21.92 39.24 4.10
C PHE A 173 20.49 38.93 3.64
N GLU A 174 19.49 39.40 4.37
CA GLU A 174 18.06 39.23 4.03
C GLU A 174 17.75 39.74 2.63
N LYS A 175 18.20 40.97 2.31
CA LYS A 175 17.99 41.60 0.99
C LYS A 175 18.65 40.81 -0.14
N GLN A 176 19.90 40.38 0.04
CA GLN A 176 20.61 39.59 -0.97
C GLN A 176 19.96 38.22 -1.19
N LEU A 177 19.57 37.54 -0.10
CA LEU A 177 18.92 36.24 -0.17
C LEU A 177 17.56 36.33 -0.85
N ALA A 178 16.74 37.32 -0.50
CA ALA A 178 15.44 37.58 -1.11
C ALA A 178 15.56 37.80 -2.62
N SER A 179 16.51 38.65 -3.05
CA SER A 179 16.76 38.91 -4.46
C SER A 179 17.13 37.64 -5.24
N ILE A 180 18.02 36.80 -4.71
CA ILE A 180 18.43 35.56 -5.37
C ILE A 180 17.26 34.57 -5.42
N TRP A 181 16.55 34.41 -4.31
CA TRP A 181 15.44 33.46 -4.19
C TRP A 181 14.27 33.85 -5.11
N ASP A 182 13.93 35.13 -5.21
CA ASP A 182 12.88 35.63 -6.10
C ASP A 182 13.19 35.37 -7.58
N THR A 183 14.46 35.47 -7.99
CA THR A 183 14.85 35.09 -9.35
C THR A 183 14.76 33.58 -9.55
N LEU A 184 15.37 32.78 -8.65
CA LEU A 184 15.41 31.32 -8.81
C LEU A 184 14.02 30.67 -8.77
N LYS A 185 13.13 31.10 -7.89
CA LYS A 185 11.77 30.53 -7.77
C LYS A 185 10.91 30.77 -9.01
N SER A 186 11.23 31.81 -9.80
CA SER A 186 10.51 32.15 -11.03
C SER A 186 10.86 31.23 -12.21
N VAL A 187 11.98 30.49 -12.11
CA VAL A 187 12.41 29.54 -13.15
C VAL A 187 11.68 28.22 -12.96
N PRO A 188 10.87 27.76 -13.95
CA PRO A 188 10.09 26.52 -13.84
C PRO A 188 10.98 25.30 -13.59
N VAL A 189 10.69 24.56 -12.53
CA VAL A 189 11.35 23.29 -12.18
C VAL A 189 10.99 22.23 -13.20
N THR A 190 12.00 21.51 -13.69
CA THR A 190 11.87 20.43 -14.66
C THR A 190 11.98 19.06 -13.97
N PRO A 191 11.43 17.99 -14.55
CA PRO A 191 11.72 16.64 -14.07
C PRO A 191 13.23 16.39 -14.04
N ILE A 192 13.71 15.50 -13.16
CA ILE A 192 15.15 15.20 -13.00
C ILE A 192 15.81 14.81 -14.34
N SER A 193 15.07 14.11 -15.20
CA SER A 193 15.52 13.74 -16.56
C SER A 193 15.84 14.96 -17.46
N GLN A 194 15.39 16.15 -17.07
CA GLN A 194 15.61 17.43 -17.75
C GLN A 194 16.30 18.45 -16.82
N ALA A 195 16.97 18.01 -15.76
CA ALA A 195 17.62 18.87 -14.76
C ALA A 195 18.64 19.85 -15.37
N TYR A 196 19.35 19.41 -16.41
CA TYR A 196 20.34 20.22 -17.15
C TYR A 196 19.75 21.57 -17.64
N ASN A 197 18.51 21.56 -18.13
CA ASN A 197 17.85 22.76 -18.64
C ASN A 197 17.65 23.82 -17.56
N TRP A 198 17.34 23.40 -16.33
CA TRP A 198 17.17 24.31 -15.21
C TRP A 198 18.53 24.83 -14.72
N LEU A 199 19.54 23.95 -14.61
CA LEU A 199 20.89 24.30 -14.17
C LEU A 199 21.58 25.32 -15.08
N ALA A 200 21.39 25.19 -16.40
CA ALA A 200 21.93 26.12 -17.39
C ALA A 200 21.29 27.52 -17.31
N ARG A 201 19.99 27.60 -17.03
CA ARG A 201 19.26 28.88 -16.93
C ARG A 201 19.52 29.65 -15.64
N THR A 202 20.13 29.01 -14.65
CA THR A 202 20.26 29.53 -13.28
C THR A 202 21.71 29.67 -12.81
N GLU A 203 22.70 29.52 -13.70
CA GLU A 203 24.12 29.48 -13.34
C GLU A 203 24.59 30.69 -12.53
N SER A 204 24.25 31.90 -12.96
CA SER A 204 24.58 33.16 -12.28
C SER A 204 24.03 33.17 -10.85
N GLU A 205 22.74 32.90 -10.70
CA GLU A 205 22.03 32.98 -9.44
C GLU A 205 22.44 31.85 -8.49
N ARG A 206 22.73 30.65 -9.00
CA ARG A 206 23.29 29.55 -8.21
C ARG A 206 24.66 29.89 -7.64
N ARG A 207 25.55 30.50 -8.43
CA ARG A 207 26.87 30.95 -7.94
C ARG A 207 26.73 32.04 -6.87
N ARG A 208 25.81 32.99 -7.07
CA ARG A 208 25.49 34.01 -6.04
C ARG A 208 24.92 33.37 -4.78
N LEU A 209 24.00 32.41 -4.91
CA LEU A 209 23.43 31.67 -3.80
C LEU A 209 24.53 30.95 -3.02
N ARG A 210 25.40 30.20 -3.71
CA ARG A 210 26.56 29.52 -3.13
C ARG A 210 27.41 30.47 -2.30
N SER A 211 27.85 31.59 -2.88
CA SER A 211 28.70 32.56 -2.17
C SER A 211 28.02 33.11 -0.91
N LEU A 212 26.71 33.31 -0.96
CA LEU A 212 25.95 33.84 0.17
C LEU A 212 25.77 32.80 1.29
N ILE A 213 25.53 31.52 0.94
CA ILE A 213 25.14 30.49 1.91
C ILE A 213 26.29 29.56 2.34
N ALA A 214 27.39 29.48 1.60
CA ALA A 214 28.51 28.58 1.92
C ALA A 214 29.12 28.85 3.29
N GLN A 215 29.15 30.13 3.72
CA GLN A 215 29.59 30.55 5.05
C GLN A 215 28.69 30.04 6.19
N PHE A 216 27.48 29.57 5.87
CA PHE A 216 26.53 29.02 6.84
C PHE A 216 26.56 27.49 6.83
N PHE A 217 26.53 26.86 5.66
CA PHE A 217 26.28 25.40 5.54
C PHE A 217 27.54 24.57 5.25
N GLY A 218 28.70 25.21 5.15
CA GLY A 218 29.95 24.55 4.78
C GLY A 218 30.08 24.39 3.26
N SER A 219 31.31 24.21 2.82
CA SER A 219 31.68 24.23 1.40
C SER A 219 31.32 22.95 0.65
N ALA A 220 31.54 21.76 1.23
CA ALA A 220 31.47 20.49 0.50
C ALA A 220 30.08 20.19 -0.07
N TYR A 221 29.02 20.33 0.72
CA TYR A 221 27.65 20.11 0.25
C TYR A 221 27.19 21.22 -0.71
N VAL A 222 27.52 22.48 -0.43
CA VAL A 222 27.13 23.61 -1.28
C VAL A 222 27.89 23.61 -2.62
N TYR A 223 29.10 23.05 -2.69
CA TYR A 223 29.87 22.95 -3.93
C TYR A 223 29.19 22.07 -4.97
N GLN A 224 28.36 21.10 -4.55
CA GLN A 224 27.56 20.29 -5.47
C GLN A 224 26.64 21.14 -6.35
N LEU A 225 26.33 22.39 -5.96
CA LEU A 225 25.64 23.32 -6.84
C LEU A 225 26.32 23.47 -8.20
N GLU A 226 27.65 23.40 -8.29
CA GLU A 226 28.38 23.55 -9.56
C GLU A 226 28.29 22.32 -10.47
N GLU A 227 27.83 21.18 -9.96
CA GLU A 227 27.67 19.95 -10.75
C GLU A 227 26.46 20.08 -11.69
N TYR A 228 26.66 19.75 -12.97
CA TYR A 228 25.61 19.80 -13.99
C TYR A 228 24.88 18.46 -14.11
N ASP A 229 24.46 17.90 -12.97
CA ASP A 229 23.82 16.59 -12.88
C ASP A 229 22.60 16.58 -11.92
N SER A 230 22.06 15.39 -11.65
CA SER A 230 20.92 15.24 -10.73
C SER A 230 21.25 15.63 -9.28
N ALA A 231 22.50 15.47 -8.83
CA ALA A 231 22.92 15.84 -7.49
C ALA A 231 23.00 17.36 -7.32
N GLY A 232 23.57 18.07 -8.28
CA GLY A 232 23.60 19.53 -8.27
C GLY A 232 22.21 20.15 -8.34
N TYR A 233 21.32 19.55 -9.12
CA TYR A 233 19.91 19.94 -9.19
C TYR A 233 19.17 19.78 -7.85
N LEU A 234 19.29 18.62 -7.20
CA LEU A 234 18.63 18.37 -5.90
C LEU A 234 19.22 19.23 -4.78
N THR A 235 20.53 19.49 -4.83
CA THR A 235 21.18 20.44 -3.94
C THR A 235 20.58 21.84 -4.11
N ALA A 236 20.41 22.31 -5.35
CA ALA A 236 19.79 23.60 -5.62
C ALA A 236 18.36 23.69 -5.07
N MET A 237 17.53 22.67 -5.32
CA MET A 237 16.16 22.61 -4.81
C MET A 237 16.13 22.60 -3.26
N THR A 238 17.05 21.90 -2.60
CA THR A 238 17.16 21.87 -1.13
C THR A 238 17.49 23.25 -0.58
N LEU A 239 18.53 23.89 -1.12
CA LEU A 239 19.03 25.17 -0.65
C LEU A 239 18.04 26.32 -0.91
N MET A 240 17.33 26.28 -2.04
CA MET A 240 16.22 27.19 -2.31
C MET A 240 15.09 27.04 -1.30
N SER A 241 14.77 25.81 -0.89
CA SER A 241 13.74 25.56 0.13
C SER A 241 14.14 26.15 1.48
N TRP A 242 15.41 26.04 1.86
CA TRP A 242 15.94 26.66 3.07
C TRP A 242 16.01 28.17 3.00
N ALA A 243 16.39 28.73 1.86
CA ALA A 243 16.37 30.17 1.64
C ALA A 243 14.95 30.74 1.89
N GLY A 244 13.93 30.08 1.32
CA GLY A 244 12.53 30.41 1.58
C GLY A 244 12.16 30.32 3.07
N ALA A 245 12.63 29.27 3.77
CA ALA A 245 12.40 29.12 5.21
C ALA A 245 13.05 30.22 6.06
N ILE A 246 14.28 30.63 5.71
CA ILE A 246 14.97 31.73 6.40
C ILE A 246 14.21 33.04 6.19
N LEU A 247 13.78 33.33 4.96
CA LEU A 247 13.03 34.55 4.65
C LEU A 247 11.69 34.60 5.41
N ASP A 248 10.95 33.49 5.43
CA ASP A 248 9.70 33.36 6.19
C ASP A 248 9.89 33.56 7.69
N TYR A 249 11.01 33.07 8.22
CA TYR A 249 11.38 33.29 9.61
C TYR A 249 11.71 34.76 9.90
N LEU A 250 12.48 35.43 9.03
CA LEU A 250 12.88 36.82 9.23
C LEU A 250 11.69 37.78 9.18
N ASP A 251 10.67 37.43 8.38
CA ASP A 251 9.40 38.16 8.31
C ASP A 251 8.53 37.93 9.56
N LYS A 252 8.33 36.66 9.96
CA LYS A 252 7.37 36.29 11.01
C LYS A 252 7.91 36.28 12.43
N GLY A 253 9.24 36.29 12.60
CA GLY A 253 9.91 36.33 13.90
C GLY A 253 10.20 34.95 14.53
N HIS A 254 10.93 35.00 15.64
CA HIS A 254 11.50 33.83 16.32
C HIS A 254 10.45 32.93 16.98
N ARG A 255 10.47 31.62 16.67
CA ARG A 255 9.76 30.59 17.45
C ARG A 255 10.74 29.73 18.24
N PRO A 256 10.63 29.65 19.58
CA PRO A 256 11.51 28.84 20.41
C PRO A 256 11.10 27.37 20.36
N LEU A 257 11.37 26.72 19.22
CA LEU A 257 11.03 25.31 19.00
C LEU A 257 12.04 24.38 19.68
N ILE A 258 11.53 23.31 20.29
CA ILE A 258 12.33 22.16 20.74
C ILE A 258 12.25 21.09 19.66
N LEU A 259 13.40 20.55 19.28
CA LEU A 259 13.57 19.75 18.08
C LEU A 259 13.77 18.26 18.38
N GLU A 260 13.44 17.41 17.41
CA GLU A 260 13.80 15.99 17.32
C GLU A 260 13.67 15.19 18.63
N THR A 261 12.48 15.16 19.21
CA THR A 261 12.26 14.50 20.51
C THR A 261 11.37 13.26 20.37
N ASN A 262 11.77 12.14 20.98
CA ASN A 262 10.95 10.94 20.99
C ASN A 262 9.62 11.23 21.71
N VAL A 263 8.52 10.72 21.20
CA VAL A 263 7.23 10.99 21.83
C VAL A 263 7.11 10.26 23.16
N ILE A 264 7.48 8.97 23.18
CA ILE A 264 7.34 8.07 24.32
C ILE A 264 8.70 7.49 24.69
N GLY A 265 8.98 7.33 25.99
CA GLY A 265 10.23 6.76 26.48
C GLY A 265 10.44 5.29 26.09
N ARG A 266 11.68 4.79 26.17
CA ARG A 266 12.06 3.45 25.68
C ARG A 266 11.49 2.28 26.49
N ASN A 267 11.05 2.52 27.73
CA ASN A 267 10.72 1.46 28.69
C ASN A 267 9.26 0.98 28.62
N HIS A 268 8.50 1.33 27.58
CA HIS A 268 7.04 1.13 27.54
C HIS A 268 6.57 0.04 26.58
N GLY A 269 7.48 -0.78 26.03
CA GLY A 269 7.09 -1.79 25.03
C GLY A 269 6.66 -1.20 23.67
N TYR A 270 6.66 0.13 23.56
CA TYR A 270 6.09 0.87 22.45
C TYR A 270 6.89 2.14 22.15
N ASN A 271 7.24 2.35 20.88
CA ASN A 271 7.91 3.54 20.38
C ASN A 271 7.00 4.27 19.39
N ALA A 272 6.46 5.40 19.83
CA ALA A 272 5.56 6.28 19.08
C ALA A 272 6.27 7.17 18.04
N GLY A 273 7.56 6.93 17.77
CA GLY A 273 8.36 7.73 16.85
C GLY A 273 8.89 9.00 17.49
N ARG A 274 9.28 9.94 16.63
CA ARG A 274 9.95 11.19 16.98
C ARG A 274 9.24 12.35 16.31
N ILE A 275 8.95 13.39 17.08
CA ILE A 275 8.39 14.64 16.56
C ILE A 275 9.54 15.52 16.06
N ASP A 276 9.33 16.18 14.93
CA ASP A 276 10.31 17.08 14.33
C ASP A 276 10.53 18.32 15.21
N ALA A 277 9.43 19.00 15.59
CA ALA A 277 9.47 20.13 16.50
C ALA A 277 8.19 20.29 17.33
N PHE A 278 8.31 20.94 18.49
CA PHE A 278 7.16 21.33 19.32
C PHE A 278 7.48 22.55 20.18
N GLU A 279 6.44 23.20 20.70
CA GLU A 279 6.56 24.29 21.68
C GLU A 279 5.50 24.15 22.78
N VAL A 280 5.72 24.82 23.91
CA VAL A 280 4.71 24.94 24.97
C VAL A 280 3.78 26.09 24.60
N SER A 281 2.51 25.78 24.36
CA SER A 281 1.50 26.79 24.03
C SER A 281 0.83 27.35 25.28
N GLU A 282 0.53 26.49 26.25
CA GLU A 282 -0.18 26.87 27.48
C GLU A 282 0.32 26.08 28.70
N LEU A 283 0.16 26.67 29.89
CA LEU A 283 0.41 26.05 31.19
C LEU A 283 -0.85 26.22 32.04
N ASP A 284 -1.48 25.14 32.49
CA ASP A 284 -2.79 25.17 33.19
C ASP A 284 -3.85 26.01 32.43
N GLU A 285 -3.97 25.78 31.11
CA GLU A 285 -5.00 26.41 30.24
C GLU A 285 -4.89 27.94 30.15
N ARG A 286 -3.70 28.48 30.43
CA ARG A 286 -3.38 29.89 30.18
C ARG A 286 -2.11 30.02 29.32
N PRO A 287 -1.99 31.13 28.57
CA PRO A 287 -0.73 31.49 27.92
C PRO A 287 0.43 31.62 28.91
N LEU A 288 1.66 31.45 28.40
CA LEU A 288 2.88 31.62 29.17
C LEU A 288 3.08 33.10 29.55
N ARG A 289 3.54 33.33 30.78
CA ARG A 289 3.95 34.65 31.27
C ARG A 289 5.29 35.06 30.65
N PRO A 290 5.63 36.36 30.59
CA PRO A 290 6.91 36.82 30.07
C PRO A 290 8.15 36.18 30.75
N SER A 291 8.09 35.92 32.05
CA SER A 291 9.15 35.21 32.78
C SER A 291 9.29 33.74 32.37
N GLU A 292 8.16 33.06 32.14
CA GLU A 292 8.11 31.67 31.67
C GLU A 292 8.62 31.57 30.22
N LEU A 293 8.20 32.49 29.35
CA LEU A 293 8.71 32.61 27.98
C LEU A 293 10.23 32.81 27.95
N LYS A 294 10.77 33.64 28.85
CA LYS A 294 12.22 33.84 28.98
C LYS A 294 12.94 32.54 29.34
N ILE A 295 12.43 31.80 30.34
CA ILE A 295 13.00 30.51 30.75
C ILE A 295 12.93 29.49 29.61
N MET A 296 11.80 29.41 28.91
CA MET A 296 11.66 28.55 27.74
C MET A 296 12.65 28.92 26.63
N GLY A 297 12.85 30.22 26.37
CA GLY A 297 13.87 30.72 25.45
C GLY A 297 15.30 30.35 25.88
N GLU A 298 15.58 30.33 27.18
CA GLU A 298 16.86 29.84 27.72
C GLU A 298 17.04 28.33 27.52
N ILE A 299 15.99 27.53 27.72
CA ILE A 299 16.02 26.07 27.49
C ILE A 299 16.35 25.77 26.02
N VAL A 300 15.70 26.48 25.10
CA VAL A 300 15.92 26.34 23.66
C VAL A 300 17.32 26.81 23.25
N SER A 301 17.73 28.00 23.69
CA SER A 301 19.05 28.55 23.33
C SER A 301 20.23 27.74 23.91
N LYS A 302 20.06 27.13 25.09
CA LYS A 302 21.04 26.21 25.69
C LYS A 302 21.00 24.80 25.09
N ARG A 303 20.09 24.52 24.15
CA ARG A 303 19.93 23.22 23.48
C ARG A 303 19.73 22.07 24.46
N ALA A 304 18.91 22.29 25.48
CA ALA A 304 18.58 21.25 26.43
C ALA A 304 18.03 20.01 25.70
N ARG A 305 18.61 18.84 25.97
CA ARG A 305 18.17 17.57 25.37
C ARG A 305 17.25 16.84 26.32
N PHE A 306 16.11 16.43 25.80
CA PHE A 306 15.14 15.60 26.51
C PHE A 306 15.09 14.22 25.87
N GLU A 307 15.02 13.17 26.69
CA GLU A 307 14.96 11.80 26.17
C GLU A 307 13.64 11.51 25.44
N SER A 308 12.56 12.13 25.90
CA SER A 308 11.20 12.02 25.35
C SER A 308 10.31 13.20 25.75
N LEU A 309 9.17 13.36 25.09
CA LEU A 309 8.12 14.33 25.49
C LEU A 309 7.60 14.04 26.89
N GLU A 310 7.51 12.77 27.28
CA GLU A 310 7.13 12.38 28.63
C GLU A 310 8.07 12.98 29.69
N ASN A 311 9.38 12.88 29.44
CA ASN A 311 10.40 13.48 30.31
C ASN A 311 10.34 15.02 30.28
N PHE A 312 10.10 15.60 29.10
CA PHE A 312 9.95 17.04 28.95
C PHE A 312 8.76 17.59 29.72
N VAL A 313 7.55 17.07 29.49
CA VAL A 313 6.30 17.51 30.13
C VAL A 313 6.43 17.42 31.65
N ARG A 314 7.03 16.34 32.17
CA ARG A 314 7.29 16.18 33.61
C ARG A 314 8.26 17.22 34.16
N SER A 315 9.32 17.52 33.40
CA SER A 315 10.33 18.50 33.82
C SER A 315 9.75 19.91 33.83
N VAL A 316 8.97 20.28 32.81
CA VAL A 316 8.29 21.57 32.71
C VAL A 316 7.19 21.72 33.76
N SER A 317 6.39 20.68 33.98
CA SER A 317 5.36 20.66 35.02
C SER A 317 5.96 20.90 36.41
N ARG A 318 7.10 20.27 36.73
CA ARG A 318 7.83 20.52 37.99
C ARG A 318 8.46 21.90 38.05
N LEU A 319 9.06 22.36 36.95
CA LEU A 319 9.76 23.64 36.88
C LEU A 319 8.81 24.82 37.13
N PHE A 320 7.61 24.77 36.56
CA PHE A 320 6.61 25.83 36.71
C PHE A 320 5.53 25.52 37.76
N ASN A 321 5.60 24.37 38.42
CA ASN A 321 4.62 23.89 39.39
C ASN A 321 3.17 23.93 38.86
N VAL A 322 2.96 23.32 37.69
CA VAL A 322 1.67 23.26 36.99
C VAL A 322 1.20 21.83 36.78
N LYS A 323 -0.11 21.63 36.68
CA LYS A 323 -0.71 20.29 36.49
C LYS A 323 -0.82 19.91 35.02
N ARG A 324 -1.03 20.88 34.13
CA ARG A 324 -1.23 20.69 32.70
C ARG A 324 -0.23 21.53 31.91
N VAL A 325 0.38 20.91 30.91
CA VAL A 325 1.32 21.55 29.98
C VAL A 325 0.80 21.26 28.58
N THR A 326 0.26 22.25 27.87
CA THR A 326 -0.25 22.05 26.51
C THR A 326 0.88 22.28 25.51
N LEU A 327 1.01 21.37 24.54
CA LEU A 327 2.03 21.46 23.49
C LEU A 327 1.39 21.66 22.12
N SER A 328 2.03 22.48 21.30
CA SER A 328 1.78 22.56 19.86
C SER A 328 2.86 21.77 19.11
N VAL A 329 2.45 20.92 18.16
CA VAL A 329 3.36 20.05 17.40
C VAL A 329 3.57 20.57 15.99
N PHE A 330 4.81 20.53 15.51
CA PHE A 330 5.18 20.93 14.15
C PHE A 330 5.88 19.76 13.46
N ASP A 331 5.36 19.40 12.29
CA ASP A 331 5.90 18.35 11.43
C ASP A 331 6.39 19.01 10.14
N PHE A 332 7.68 18.87 9.87
CA PHE A 332 8.30 19.53 8.73
C PHE A 332 8.27 18.59 7.53
N LYS A 333 7.97 19.11 6.34
CA LYS A 333 7.93 18.33 5.10
C LYS A 333 8.77 19.01 4.05
N MET A 334 9.88 18.37 3.70
CA MET A 334 10.87 18.90 2.77
C MET A 334 10.42 18.70 1.33
N ALA A 335 10.79 19.64 0.45
CA ALA A 335 10.62 19.49 -0.99
C ALA A 335 11.23 18.18 -1.52
N ILE A 336 12.27 17.65 -0.89
CA ILE A 336 12.99 16.46 -1.36
C ILE A 336 12.98 15.42 -0.24
N GLY A 337 12.66 14.18 -0.59
CA GLY A 337 12.61 13.05 0.35
C GLY A 337 11.23 12.76 0.93
N ASP A 338 10.41 13.78 1.19
CA ASP A 338 9.06 13.60 1.75
C ASP A 338 7.95 13.47 0.69
N GLY A 339 8.23 13.76 -0.59
CA GLY A 339 7.29 13.62 -1.71
C GLY A 339 7.20 12.22 -2.33
N GLY A 340 8.07 11.29 -1.93
CA GLY A 340 8.20 9.96 -2.54
C GLY A 340 9.53 9.75 -3.27
N PRO A 341 9.82 8.52 -3.75
CA PRO A 341 11.07 8.22 -4.44
C PRO A 341 11.15 8.98 -5.78
N ASN A 342 12.32 9.56 -6.07
CA ASN A 342 12.64 10.23 -7.34
C ASN A 342 11.73 11.41 -7.71
N HIS A 343 11.11 12.06 -6.73
CA HIS A 343 10.24 13.23 -6.96
C HIS A 343 10.58 14.40 -6.04
N VAL A 344 10.57 15.61 -6.61
CA VAL A 344 10.62 16.87 -5.85
C VAL A 344 9.19 17.31 -5.61
N LEU A 345 8.77 17.35 -4.34
CA LEU A 345 7.45 17.77 -3.92
C LEU A 345 7.22 19.23 -4.32
N THR A 346 6.10 19.45 -5.03
CA THR A 346 5.63 20.75 -5.47
C THR A 346 4.30 21.08 -4.79
N GLU A 347 3.81 22.32 -4.94
CA GLU A 347 2.53 22.73 -4.34
C GLU A 347 1.33 21.91 -4.81
N SER A 348 1.29 21.51 -6.08
CA SER A 348 0.22 20.65 -6.60
C SER A 348 0.30 19.25 -5.99
N GLY A 349 1.51 18.72 -5.81
CA GLY A 349 1.75 17.40 -5.21
C GLY A 349 1.44 17.30 -3.70
N ILE A 350 1.26 18.43 -3.00
CA ILE A 350 0.85 18.42 -1.58
C ILE A 350 -0.45 17.63 -1.38
N LYS A 351 -1.42 17.76 -2.31
CA LYS A 351 -2.72 17.08 -2.19
C LYS A 351 -2.56 15.57 -2.10
N ASP A 352 -1.64 15.01 -2.88
CA ASP A 352 -1.41 13.57 -3.01
C ASP A 352 -0.79 12.97 -1.73
N VAL A 353 0.04 13.74 -1.01
CA VAL A 353 0.72 13.29 0.21
C VAL A 353 0.05 13.76 1.51
N SER A 354 -0.85 14.75 1.43
CA SER A 354 -1.48 15.41 2.57
C SER A 354 -2.12 14.44 3.55
N VAL A 355 -2.86 13.44 3.07
CA VAL A 355 -3.54 12.45 3.92
C VAL A 355 -2.55 11.68 4.80
N ARG A 356 -1.40 11.29 4.25
CA ARG A 356 -0.35 10.58 5.00
C ARG A 356 0.25 11.46 6.09
N HIS A 357 0.57 12.71 5.75
CA HIS A 357 1.18 13.67 6.68
C HIS A 357 0.20 14.09 7.77
N THR A 358 -1.07 14.33 7.43
CA THR A 358 -2.13 14.61 8.40
C THR A 358 -2.27 13.48 9.40
N ARG A 359 -2.30 12.22 8.94
CA ARG A 359 -2.35 11.06 9.83
C ARG A 359 -1.13 10.99 10.77
N GLN A 360 0.05 11.40 10.30
CA GLN A 360 1.25 11.46 11.15
C GLN A 360 1.10 12.44 12.31
N VAL A 361 0.64 13.66 12.04
CA VAL A 361 0.39 14.65 13.09
C VAL A 361 -0.75 14.20 14.01
N GLN A 362 -1.85 13.65 13.48
CA GLN A 362 -2.93 13.08 14.29
C GLN A 362 -2.41 12.04 15.29
N ARG A 363 -1.49 11.17 14.86
CA ARG A 363 -0.83 10.22 15.76
C ARG A 363 -0.03 10.93 16.85
N TYR A 364 0.76 11.95 16.53
CA TYR A 364 1.50 12.70 17.56
C TYR A 364 0.56 13.30 18.61
N LEU A 365 -0.56 13.90 18.19
CA LEU A 365 -1.57 14.46 19.10
C LEU A 365 -2.21 13.39 19.99
N CYS A 366 -2.53 12.22 19.43
CA CYS A 366 -3.05 11.09 20.22
C CYS A 366 -2.08 10.66 21.32
N HIS A 367 -0.78 10.59 21.00
CA HIS A 367 0.24 10.20 21.98
C HIS A 367 0.50 11.26 23.05
N LEU A 368 0.36 12.54 22.72
CA LEU A 368 0.44 13.61 23.72
C LEU A 368 -0.62 13.44 24.80
N SER A 369 -1.83 13.06 24.42
CA SER A 369 -2.92 12.76 25.37
C SER A 369 -2.53 11.62 26.33
N LEU A 370 -1.92 10.55 25.81
CA LEU A 370 -1.40 9.45 26.64
C LEU A 370 -0.28 9.90 27.59
N VAL A 371 0.59 10.81 27.14
CA VAL A 371 1.67 11.38 27.97
C VAL A 371 1.10 12.23 29.10
N HIS A 372 0.05 13.01 28.85
CA HIS A 372 -0.59 13.85 29.86
C HIS A 372 -1.30 13.03 30.93
N GLN A 373 -2.08 12.01 30.54
CA GLN A 373 -2.79 11.15 31.48
C GLN A 373 -1.85 10.54 32.53
N ARG A 374 -0.69 10.06 32.09
CA ARG A 374 0.29 9.43 32.96
C ARG A 374 0.97 10.40 33.92
N ASN A 375 1.19 11.65 33.51
CA ASN A 375 1.75 12.66 34.40
C ASN A 375 0.71 13.17 35.42
N SER A 376 -0.59 13.01 35.13
CA SER A 376 -1.69 13.38 36.04
C SER A 376 -2.08 12.29 37.05
N ASP A 377 -1.39 11.14 37.05
CA ASP A 377 -1.71 9.95 37.86
C ASP A 377 -1.98 10.29 39.34
N THR A 378 -3.26 10.50 39.62
CA THR A 378 -3.90 10.55 40.94
C THR A 378 -4.96 9.45 41.06
N THR A 379 -5.15 8.60 40.04
CA THR A 379 -6.12 7.50 40.14
C THR A 379 -5.48 6.30 40.84
N PRO A 380 -5.98 5.91 42.03
CA PRO A 380 -5.59 4.65 42.63
C PRO A 380 -6.09 3.55 41.69
N ASN A 381 -5.23 2.61 41.30
CA ASN A 381 -5.55 1.38 40.56
C ASN A 381 -5.46 1.42 39.02
N GLY A 382 -4.91 2.48 38.41
CA GLY A 382 -4.57 2.45 36.97
C GLY A 382 -5.79 2.40 36.03
N GLN A 383 -6.92 2.96 36.46
CA GLN A 383 -8.09 3.19 35.61
C GLN A 383 -7.80 4.28 34.56
N ILE A 384 -8.36 4.10 33.36
CA ILE A 384 -8.25 5.09 32.28
C ILE A 384 -9.05 6.33 32.68
N SER A 385 -8.44 7.50 32.60
CA SER A 385 -9.12 8.76 32.94
C SER A 385 -10.26 9.01 31.93
N PRO A 386 -11.47 9.38 32.39
CA PRO A 386 -12.54 9.79 31.50
C PRO A 386 -12.18 11.06 30.72
N LEU A 387 -11.20 11.84 31.20
CA LEU A 387 -10.74 13.09 30.59
C LEU A 387 -9.55 12.88 29.63
N LEU A 388 -9.27 11.65 29.19
CA LEU A 388 -8.10 11.33 28.36
C LEU A 388 -7.99 12.21 27.12
N TRP A 389 -9.12 12.51 26.47
CA TRP A 389 -9.16 13.23 25.20
C TRP A 389 -9.57 14.70 25.34
N ASP A 390 -9.86 15.18 26.55
CA ASP A 390 -10.54 16.45 26.79
C ASP A 390 -9.72 17.69 26.47
N SER A 391 -8.42 17.55 26.24
CA SER A 391 -7.54 18.68 25.90
C SER A 391 -7.61 19.08 24.42
N GLY A 392 -8.22 18.27 23.54
CA GLY A 392 -8.02 18.39 22.10
C GLY A 392 -6.53 18.35 21.73
N GLY A 393 -6.20 18.80 20.53
CA GLY A 393 -4.80 18.93 20.11
C GLY A 393 -4.62 19.87 18.92
N TYR A 394 -3.52 20.63 18.95
CA TYR A 394 -3.09 21.48 17.84
C TYR A 394 -1.74 21.01 17.30
N GLY A 395 -1.69 20.80 15.99
CA GLY A 395 -0.47 20.61 15.25
C GLY A 395 -0.48 21.36 13.93
N GLU A 396 0.68 21.47 13.30
CA GLU A 396 0.84 22.17 12.02
C GLU A 396 1.86 21.45 11.14
N ILE A 397 1.51 21.23 9.87
CA ILE A 397 2.45 20.68 8.88
C ILE A 397 3.07 21.83 8.12
N TRP A 398 4.40 21.87 8.05
CA TRP A 398 5.15 22.90 7.33
C TRP A 398 5.74 22.31 6.06
N TYR A 399 5.16 22.62 4.91
CA TYR A 399 5.72 22.28 3.61
C TYR A 399 6.77 23.31 3.22
N VAL A 400 8.03 22.90 3.29
CA VAL A 400 9.20 23.71 2.96
C VAL A 400 9.58 23.43 1.51
N LEU A 401 9.05 24.26 0.62
CA LEU A 401 9.18 24.10 -0.83
C LEU A 401 10.22 25.06 -1.42
N HIS A 402 10.71 24.74 -2.62
CA HIS A 402 11.66 25.60 -3.33
C HIS A 402 10.98 26.82 -3.98
N SER A 403 9.69 26.73 -4.31
CA SER A 403 8.97 27.72 -5.13
C SER A 403 8.19 28.75 -4.32
N THR A 404 7.92 28.47 -3.05
CA THR A 404 7.11 29.33 -2.17
C THR A 404 7.67 29.37 -0.77
N LEU A 405 7.31 30.43 -0.02
CA LEU A 405 7.57 30.47 1.41
C LEU A 405 6.85 29.27 2.08
N PRO A 406 7.37 28.74 3.19
CA PRO A 406 6.80 27.59 3.88
C PRO A 406 5.29 27.68 4.04
N LYS A 407 4.60 26.68 3.47
CA LYS A 407 3.15 26.58 3.53
C LYS A 407 2.75 25.80 4.77
N ARG A 408 1.95 26.43 5.63
CA ARG A 408 1.54 25.89 6.92
C ARG A 408 0.11 25.39 6.86
N ILE A 409 -0.11 24.13 7.24
CA ILE A 409 -1.44 23.51 7.28
C ILE A 409 -1.77 23.16 8.73
N PRO A 410 -2.69 23.90 9.38
CA PRO A 410 -3.07 23.62 10.76
C PRO A 410 -3.94 22.35 10.84
N ILE A 411 -3.77 21.60 11.92
CA ILE A 411 -4.53 20.43 12.29
C ILE A 411 -5.01 20.64 13.72
N GLN A 412 -6.28 21.01 13.84
CA GLN A 412 -6.98 21.15 15.12
C GLN A 412 -7.91 19.95 15.27
N LEU A 413 -7.80 19.23 16.39
CA LEU A 413 -8.72 18.16 16.76
C LEU A 413 -9.43 18.53 18.05
N ASN A 414 -10.75 18.40 18.06
CA ASN A 414 -11.52 18.37 19.30
C ASN A 414 -11.40 16.98 19.98
N SER A 415 -11.96 16.84 21.19
CA SER A 415 -11.85 15.61 21.98
C SER A 415 -12.37 14.37 21.26
N ALA A 416 -13.52 14.47 20.58
CA ALA A 416 -14.14 13.35 19.87
C ALA A 416 -13.34 12.98 18.60
N GLU A 417 -12.81 13.97 17.89
CA GLU A 417 -11.96 13.75 16.72
C GLU A 417 -10.63 13.10 17.10
N LEU A 418 -10.07 13.48 18.25
CA LEU A 418 -8.83 12.93 18.79
C LEU A 418 -9.00 11.47 19.23
N GLU A 419 -10.08 11.15 19.94
CA GLU A 419 -10.44 9.77 20.29
C GLU A 419 -10.65 8.91 19.03
N ASN A 420 -11.38 9.44 18.04
CA ASN A 420 -11.58 8.73 16.78
C ASN A 420 -10.27 8.50 16.03
N ALA A 421 -9.38 9.50 16.00
CA ALA A 421 -8.05 9.36 15.43
C ALA A 421 -7.23 8.27 16.14
N TYR A 422 -7.32 8.19 17.48
CA TYR A 422 -6.66 7.12 18.25
C TYR A 422 -7.19 5.74 17.87
N ILE A 423 -8.50 5.58 17.76
CA ILE A 423 -9.13 4.32 17.34
C ILE A 423 -8.63 3.91 15.96
N LYS A 424 -8.63 4.84 14.99
CA LYS A 424 -8.25 4.60 13.59
C LYS A 424 -6.77 4.30 13.41
N GLU A 425 -5.91 5.13 14.00
CA GLU A 425 -4.49 5.09 13.72
C GLU A 425 -3.73 4.12 14.63
N ILE A 426 -4.24 3.83 15.84
CA ILE A 426 -3.55 3.04 16.85
C ILE A 426 -4.36 1.78 17.21
N ALA A 427 -5.56 1.91 17.79
CA ALA A 427 -6.27 0.75 18.36
C ALA A 427 -6.60 -0.33 17.31
N ALA A 428 -7.25 0.06 16.21
CA ALA A 428 -7.66 -0.86 15.13
C ALA A 428 -6.49 -1.53 14.41
N ARG A 429 -5.29 -0.95 14.49
CA ARG A 429 -4.09 -1.42 13.79
C ARG A 429 -3.13 -2.19 14.68
N TRP A 430 -3.38 -2.23 15.98
CA TRP A 430 -2.44 -2.75 16.96
C TRP A 430 -2.09 -4.24 16.74
N GLN A 431 -3.07 -5.09 16.46
CA GLN A 431 -2.83 -6.52 16.24
C GLN A 431 -1.92 -6.76 15.03
N LYS A 432 -2.19 -6.05 13.93
CA LYS A 432 -1.36 -6.10 12.73
C LYS A 432 0.06 -5.59 13.02
N ALA A 433 0.17 -4.47 13.74
CA ALA A 433 1.47 -3.92 14.13
C ALA A 433 2.25 -4.88 15.05
N GLN A 434 1.58 -5.57 15.97
CA GLN A 434 2.18 -6.60 16.82
C GLN A 434 2.78 -7.73 15.97
N GLY A 435 2.01 -8.30 15.03
CA GLY A 435 2.49 -9.37 14.15
C GLY A 435 3.67 -8.92 13.27
N LEU A 436 3.66 -7.67 12.79
CA LEU A 436 4.79 -7.11 12.04
C LEU A 436 6.02 -6.85 12.93
N ALA A 437 5.82 -6.46 14.18
CA ALA A 437 6.90 -6.30 15.16
C ALA A 437 7.54 -7.65 15.51
N ASP A 438 6.75 -8.73 15.62
CA ASP A 438 7.24 -10.10 15.78
C ASP A 438 8.12 -10.49 14.59
N VAL A 439 7.64 -10.30 13.35
CA VAL A 439 8.43 -10.57 12.14
C VAL A 439 9.72 -9.75 12.11
N ARG A 440 9.69 -8.47 12.49
CA ARG A 440 10.88 -7.63 12.53
C ARG A 440 11.91 -8.08 13.55
N GLN A 441 11.50 -8.43 14.77
CA GLN A 441 12.42 -8.88 15.80
C GLN A 441 13.05 -10.22 15.41
N MET A 442 12.26 -11.13 14.86
CA MET A 442 12.72 -12.41 14.32
C MET A 442 13.70 -12.21 13.15
N SER A 443 13.37 -11.33 12.20
CA SER A 443 14.26 -10.97 11.08
C SER A 443 15.62 -10.51 11.57
N ASN A 444 15.64 -9.59 12.55
CA ASN A 444 16.88 -9.09 13.14
C ASN A 444 17.70 -10.21 13.80
N ARG A 445 17.06 -11.20 14.44
CA ARG A 445 17.77 -12.37 15.01
C ARG A 445 18.40 -13.21 13.90
N ILE A 446 17.64 -13.53 12.86
CA ILE A 446 18.15 -14.28 11.69
C ILE A 446 19.33 -13.54 11.06
N TYR A 447 19.19 -12.23 10.76
CA TYR A 447 20.26 -11.47 10.14
C TYR A 447 21.51 -11.38 11.00
N ASN A 448 21.38 -11.10 12.30
CA ASN A 448 22.52 -11.08 13.21
C ASN A 448 23.23 -12.44 13.28
N ARG A 449 22.47 -13.54 13.25
CA ARG A 449 23.04 -14.90 13.23
C ARG A 449 23.78 -15.17 11.92
N LEU A 450 23.21 -14.79 10.79
CA LEU A 450 23.86 -14.90 9.48
C LEU A 450 25.14 -14.05 9.42
N PHE A 451 25.10 -12.80 9.90
CA PHE A 451 26.30 -11.94 9.97
C PHE A 451 27.43 -12.58 10.77
N TYR A 452 27.13 -13.15 11.93
CA TYR A 452 28.11 -13.83 12.76
C TYR A 452 28.77 -15.02 12.03
N LEU A 453 28.00 -15.74 11.22
CA LEU A 453 28.51 -16.88 10.46
C LEU A 453 29.31 -16.46 9.22
N ILE A 454 29.00 -15.31 8.62
CA ILE A 454 29.70 -14.77 7.44
C ILE A 454 31.03 -14.10 7.83
N ASP A 455 31.12 -13.48 9.00
CA ASP A 455 32.29 -12.69 9.44
C ASP A 455 32.63 -12.97 10.92
N SER A 456 33.62 -13.82 11.15
CA SER A 456 34.04 -14.28 12.49
C SER A 456 34.88 -13.28 13.28
N THR A 457 35.20 -12.11 12.69
CA THR A 457 36.07 -11.08 13.33
C THR A 457 35.31 -10.08 14.21
N LEU A 458 33.97 -10.10 14.18
CA LEU A 458 33.13 -9.20 14.97
C LEU A 458 32.97 -9.68 16.43
N PRO A 459 32.99 -8.77 17.42
CA PRO A 459 33.02 -9.15 18.83
C PRO A 459 31.78 -9.96 19.22
N ARG A 460 32.01 -11.12 19.85
CA ARG A 460 30.99 -11.99 20.47
C ARG A 460 30.18 -11.20 21.51
N LYS A 461 29.11 -10.51 21.12
CA LYS A 461 28.06 -10.18 22.09
C LYS A 461 27.35 -11.49 22.41
N SER A 462 27.63 -12.04 23.59
CA SER A 462 27.01 -13.27 24.07
C SER A 462 25.48 -13.14 24.00
N PHE A 463 24.86 -13.83 23.06
CA PHE A 463 23.45 -14.20 23.20
C PHE A 463 23.42 -15.20 24.35
N LYS A 464 23.08 -14.73 25.56
CA LYS A 464 22.63 -15.65 26.60
C LYS A 464 21.29 -16.19 26.11
N ALA A 465 21.31 -17.40 25.56
CA ALA A 465 20.11 -18.20 25.38
C ALA A 465 19.46 -18.30 26.76
N GLY A 466 18.41 -17.52 26.96
CA GLY A 466 17.61 -17.62 28.17
C GLY A 466 16.85 -18.93 28.07
N THR A 467 17.41 -20.01 28.60
CA THR A 467 16.69 -21.22 28.97
C THR A 467 15.68 -20.86 30.06
N LYS A 468 14.55 -20.30 29.64
CA LYS A 468 13.27 -20.38 30.31
C LYS A 468 12.23 -20.67 29.25
N SER A 469 12.09 -21.95 28.93
CA SER A 469 10.82 -22.49 28.49
C SER A 469 9.82 -22.30 29.64
N SER A 470 9.10 -21.18 29.65
CA SER A 470 7.83 -21.10 30.37
C SER A 470 6.71 -21.12 29.34
N LEU A 471 6.28 -22.34 29.01
CA LEU A 471 4.91 -22.61 28.61
C LEU A 471 3.98 -21.82 29.57
N PHE A 472 3.19 -20.91 29.00
CA PHE A 472 2.11 -20.18 29.66
C PHE A 472 2.44 -19.32 30.89
N GLN A 473 3.44 -18.43 30.76
CA GLN A 473 3.43 -17.19 31.54
C GLN A 473 3.64 -15.99 30.62
N ILE A 474 2.53 -15.48 30.06
CA ILE A 474 2.39 -14.03 29.88
C ILE A 474 2.39 -13.47 31.30
N SER A 475 3.57 -13.27 31.92
CA SER A 475 3.63 -12.48 33.14
C SER A 475 3.48 -11.02 32.72
N GLU A 476 2.21 -10.63 32.64
CA GLU A 476 1.71 -9.29 32.50
C GLU A 476 2.41 -8.35 33.49
N THR A 477 3.38 -7.57 33.00
CA THR A 477 3.28 -6.15 33.26
C THR A 477 2.77 -5.54 31.97
N GLN A 478 1.45 -5.60 31.75
CA GLN A 478 0.81 -4.82 30.70
C GLN A 478 1.25 -3.36 30.91
N THR A 479 1.94 -2.80 29.91
CA THR A 479 2.34 -1.39 29.98
C THR A 479 1.06 -0.55 30.03
N HIS A 480 1.10 0.62 30.67
CA HIS A 480 -0.06 1.50 30.77
C HIS A 480 -0.69 1.78 29.38
N ILE A 481 0.15 1.90 28.34
CA ILE A 481 -0.26 2.08 26.95
C ILE A 481 -1.05 0.87 26.45
N ARG A 482 -0.58 -0.35 26.72
CA ARG A 482 -1.27 -1.58 26.31
C ARG A 482 -2.66 -1.68 26.97
N LYS A 483 -2.79 -1.30 28.24
CA LYS A 483 -4.09 -1.24 28.93
C LYS A 483 -5.07 -0.30 28.24
N ILE A 484 -4.61 0.89 27.85
CA ILE A 484 -5.44 1.86 27.13
C ILE A 484 -5.86 1.28 25.78
N VAL A 485 -4.91 0.75 25.01
CA VAL A 485 -5.19 0.15 23.70
C VAL A 485 -6.24 -0.97 23.82
N ASP A 486 -6.07 -1.88 24.76
CA ASP A 486 -6.96 -3.03 24.93
C ASP A 486 -8.38 -2.60 25.35
N ALA A 487 -8.52 -1.54 26.15
CA ALA A 487 -9.84 -0.99 26.49
C ALA A 487 -10.61 -0.41 25.29
N TYR A 488 -9.90 0.00 24.23
CA TYR A 488 -10.49 0.41 22.96
C TYR A 488 -10.69 -0.75 22.00
N ARG A 489 -9.80 -1.74 22.01
CA ARG A 489 -9.88 -2.92 21.14
C ARG A 489 -10.94 -3.92 21.58
N PHE A 490 -11.12 -4.10 22.88
CA PHE A 490 -11.99 -5.13 23.40
C PHE A 490 -13.18 -4.56 24.15
N LYS A 491 -14.35 -5.19 23.98
CA LYS A 491 -15.60 -4.81 24.66
C LYS A 491 -16.29 -6.04 25.26
N GLY A 492 -16.98 -5.81 26.37
CA GLY A 492 -17.75 -6.81 27.09
C GLY A 492 -16.91 -7.73 27.98
N PRO A 493 -17.58 -8.52 28.85
CA PRO A 493 -16.92 -9.54 29.67
C PRO A 493 -16.01 -10.48 28.88
N LEU A 494 -14.86 -10.82 29.47
CA LEU A 494 -13.85 -11.71 28.86
C LEU A 494 -13.38 -11.25 27.46
N ASP A 495 -13.48 -9.96 27.13
CA ASP A 495 -13.05 -9.42 25.83
C ASP A 495 -13.71 -10.12 24.64
N MET A 496 -15.02 -10.42 24.76
CA MET A 496 -15.76 -11.19 23.76
C MET A 496 -15.96 -10.45 22.43
N PHE A 497 -15.87 -9.12 22.40
CA PHE A 497 -15.87 -8.36 21.15
C PHE A 497 -14.49 -7.76 20.91
N GLU A 498 -13.95 -7.93 19.70
CA GLU A 498 -12.66 -7.37 19.28
C GLU A 498 -12.85 -6.41 18.11
N LEU A 499 -12.20 -5.25 18.17
CA LEU A 499 -12.11 -4.28 17.09
C LEU A 499 -11.30 -4.89 15.94
N ILE A 500 -11.98 -5.25 14.85
CA ILE A 500 -11.37 -5.90 13.68
C ILE A 500 -11.09 -4.92 12.54
N GLY A 501 -11.72 -3.74 12.57
CA GLY A 501 -11.57 -2.76 11.50
C GLY A 501 -12.43 -1.53 11.69
N ILE A 502 -12.45 -0.70 10.66
CA ILE A 502 -13.28 0.52 10.58
C ILE A 502 -13.95 0.53 9.22
N LYS A 503 -15.27 0.71 9.22
CA LYS A 503 -16.10 0.75 8.01
C LYS A 503 -17.02 1.97 8.08
N ASN A 504 -17.02 2.79 7.03
CA ASN A 504 -17.79 4.05 6.98
C ASN A 504 -17.57 4.94 8.21
N ASP A 505 -16.30 5.10 8.63
CA ASP A 505 -15.88 5.84 9.82
C ASP A 505 -16.42 5.34 11.17
N LYS A 506 -17.03 4.16 11.22
CA LYS A 506 -17.48 3.50 12.45
C LYS A 506 -16.60 2.30 12.80
N PRO A 507 -16.28 2.07 14.08
CA PRO A 507 -15.60 0.86 14.53
C PRO A 507 -16.40 -0.41 14.22
N GLU A 508 -15.75 -1.41 13.66
CA GLU A 508 -16.32 -2.72 13.39
C GLU A 508 -15.76 -3.74 14.38
N TYR A 509 -16.63 -4.38 15.13
CA TYR A 509 -16.25 -5.38 16.12
C TYR A 509 -16.63 -6.79 15.65
N GLY A 510 -15.70 -7.72 15.74
CA GLY A 510 -15.95 -9.15 15.60
C GLY A 510 -16.29 -9.78 16.95
N LEU A 511 -17.18 -10.76 16.95
CA LEU A 511 -17.56 -11.52 18.13
C LEU A 511 -16.71 -12.79 18.24
N HIS A 512 -16.03 -12.97 19.38
CA HIS A 512 -15.36 -14.21 19.78
C HIS A 512 -16.38 -15.16 20.40
N LEU A 513 -16.75 -16.23 19.68
CA LEU A 513 -17.82 -17.14 20.09
C LEU A 513 -17.43 -17.96 21.33
N ASP A 514 -16.23 -18.51 21.37
CA ASP A 514 -15.64 -19.18 22.54
C ASP A 514 -15.75 -18.34 23.82
N ARG A 515 -15.36 -17.06 23.76
CA ARG A 515 -15.39 -16.13 24.89
C ARG A 515 -16.81 -15.77 25.30
N LEU A 516 -17.73 -15.61 24.33
CA LEU A 516 -19.13 -15.39 24.63
C LEU A 516 -19.73 -16.59 25.38
N LEU A 517 -19.52 -17.81 24.87
CA LEU A 517 -20.04 -19.03 25.50
C LEU A 517 -19.49 -19.19 26.92
N GLU A 518 -18.20 -18.90 27.12
CA GLU A 518 -17.58 -18.90 28.43
C GLU A 518 -18.15 -17.81 29.36
N ALA A 519 -18.38 -16.60 28.84
CA ALA A 519 -18.98 -15.51 29.60
C ALA A 519 -20.41 -15.84 30.04
N ILE A 520 -21.20 -16.50 29.19
CA ILE A 520 -22.53 -17.01 29.52
C ILE A 520 -22.43 -18.10 30.57
N ARG A 521 -21.50 -19.06 30.42
CA ARG A 521 -21.28 -20.15 31.38
C ARG A 521 -20.91 -19.62 32.77
N ARG A 522 -20.15 -18.53 32.84
CA ARG A 522 -19.78 -17.84 34.09
C ARG A 522 -20.85 -16.88 34.62
N GLY A 523 -21.98 -16.72 33.93
CA GLY A 523 -23.05 -15.79 34.33
C GLY A 523 -22.66 -14.31 34.22
N LEU A 524 -21.65 -13.97 33.43
CA LEU A 524 -21.16 -12.60 33.26
C LEU A 524 -22.00 -11.78 32.27
N VAL A 525 -22.85 -12.45 31.48
CA VAL A 525 -23.71 -11.83 30.46
C VAL A 525 -25.14 -12.28 30.67
N LYS A 526 -26.07 -11.32 30.77
CA LYS A 526 -27.50 -11.62 30.79
C LYS A 526 -27.94 -12.08 29.40
N THR A 527 -28.69 -13.18 29.34
CA THR A 527 -29.19 -13.74 28.08
C THR A 527 -30.72 -13.87 28.10
N ARG A 528 -31.32 -13.94 26.91
CA ARG A 528 -32.74 -14.28 26.75
C ARG A 528 -32.90 -15.17 25.53
N MET A 529 -33.47 -16.37 25.74
CA MET A 529 -33.67 -17.39 24.70
C MET A 529 -32.37 -17.74 23.95
N PHE A 530 -31.23 -17.66 24.62
CA PHE A 530 -29.94 -18.00 24.02
C PHE A 530 -29.74 -19.52 24.05
N HIS A 531 -29.50 -20.10 22.88
CA HIS A 531 -29.20 -21.52 22.71
C HIS A 531 -27.82 -21.69 22.08
N PRO A 532 -26.92 -22.54 22.63
CA PRO A 532 -25.54 -22.70 22.16
C PRO A 532 -25.38 -23.06 20.67
N PHE A 533 -26.41 -23.64 20.06
CA PHE A 533 -26.40 -24.06 18.65
C PHE A 533 -27.33 -23.24 17.73
N ARG A 534 -28.14 -22.32 18.28
CA ARG A 534 -29.08 -21.51 17.48
C ARG A 534 -28.89 -20.00 17.66
N GLY A 535 -28.09 -19.59 18.65
CA GLY A 535 -27.93 -18.20 19.04
C GLY A 535 -29.08 -17.70 19.91
N GLY A 536 -29.25 -16.38 20.00
CA GLY A 536 -30.31 -15.73 20.78
C GLY A 536 -29.90 -14.35 21.28
N LYS A 537 -30.62 -13.80 22.27
CA LYS A 537 -30.36 -12.44 22.78
C LYS A 537 -29.34 -12.44 23.91
N ILE A 538 -28.44 -11.46 23.89
CA ILE A 538 -27.54 -11.12 24.99
C ILE A 538 -27.63 -9.62 25.31
N ALA A 539 -27.29 -9.24 26.55
CA ALA A 539 -27.09 -7.84 26.91
C ALA A 539 -25.94 -7.25 26.10
N CYS A 540 -26.18 -6.10 25.47
CA CYS A 540 -25.22 -5.42 24.62
C CYS A 540 -24.10 -4.80 25.48
N PRO A 541 -22.81 -5.05 25.18
CA PRO A 541 -21.70 -4.41 25.90
C PRO A 541 -21.34 -3.02 25.37
N PHE A 542 -21.99 -2.55 24.29
CA PHE A 542 -21.69 -1.27 23.66
C PHE A 542 -22.52 -0.11 24.22
N HIS A 543 -23.64 -0.39 24.90
CA HIS A 543 -24.47 0.60 25.58
C HIS A 543 -24.99 0.04 26.89
N GLY A 544 -25.33 0.90 27.85
CA GLY A 544 -25.93 0.47 29.12
C GLY A 544 -27.42 0.16 28.94
N GLU A 545 -27.84 -1.07 29.27
CA GLU A 545 -29.24 -1.48 29.25
C GLU A 545 -29.60 -2.47 30.36
N GLU A 546 -30.88 -2.50 30.76
CA GLU A 546 -31.37 -3.43 31.78
C GLU A 546 -31.60 -4.86 31.26
N GLY A 547 -31.95 -5.02 29.97
CA GLY A 547 -32.32 -6.30 29.37
C GLY A 547 -31.70 -6.57 27.98
N PRO A 548 -31.62 -7.83 27.51
CA PRO A 548 -30.91 -8.21 26.28
C PRO A 548 -31.47 -7.63 24.96
N SER A 549 -30.69 -6.78 24.24
CA SER A 549 -31.06 -6.26 22.91
C SER A 549 -30.19 -6.75 21.74
N LEU A 550 -29.07 -7.42 22.00
CA LEU A 550 -28.13 -7.87 20.95
C LEU A 550 -28.46 -9.31 20.54
N HIS A 551 -28.84 -9.51 19.29
CA HIS A 551 -29.05 -10.83 18.69
C HIS A 551 -27.75 -11.39 18.13
N VAL A 552 -27.44 -12.63 18.49
CA VAL A 552 -26.40 -13.44 17.88
C VAL A 552 -27.06 -14.49 16.99
N TYR A 553 -26.79 -14.44 15.69
CA TYR A 553 -27.30 -15.36 14.68
C TYR A 553 -26.19 -16.36 14.32
N LEU A 554 -26.12 -17.48 15.06
CA LEU A 554 -25.06 -18.48 14.84
C LEU A 554 -25.13 -19.07 13.44
N ALA A 555 -26.34 -19.43 12.97
CA ALA A 555 -26.53 -19.98 11.64
C ALA A 555 -26.04 -19.04 10.54
N ASP A 556 -26.21 -17.72 10.71
CA ASP A 556 -25.85 -16.71 9.70
C ASP A 556 -24.46 -16.09 9.94
N GLY A 557 -23.73 -16.53 10.97
CA GLY A 557 -22.38 -16.09 11.28
C GLY A 557 -22.23 -14.63 11.72
N HIS A 558 -23.30 -13.97 12.18
CA HIS A 558 -23.27 -12.53 12.51
C HIS A 558 -24.07 -12.16 13.75
N TYR A 559 -23.95 -10.91 14.19
CA TYR A 559 -24.74 -10.34 15.28
C TYR A 559 -25.27 -8.95 14.93
N HIS A 560 -26.37 -8.57 15.59
CA HIS A 560 -26.99 -7.26 15.44
C HIS A 560 -27.66 -6.80 16.75
N CYS A 561 -27.31 -5.60 17.21
CA CYS A 561 -27.98 -4.93 18.31
C CYS A 561 -29.11 -4.04 17.80
N PHE A 562 -30.34 -4.31 18.26
CA PHE A 562 -31.51 -3.53 17.85
C PHE A 562 -31.67 -2.18 18.57
N ALA A 563 -30.83 -1.90 19.58
CA ALA A 563 -30.88 -0.66 20.35
C ALA A 563 -29.82 0.36 19.89
N CYS A 564 -28.55 -0.06 19.82
CA CYS A 564 -27.44 0.80 19.39
C CYS A 564 -26.99 0.58 17.94
N GLU A 565 -27.66 -0.30 17.20
CA GLU A 565 -27.38 -0.65 15.79
C GLU A 565 -25.99 -1.26 15.53
N GLN A 566 -25.21 -1.57 16.57
CA GLN A 566 -23.92 -2.23 16.42
C GLN A 566 -24.13 -3.63 15.82
N ARG A 567 -23.34 -3.93 14.78
CA ARG A 567 -23.38 -5.20 14.06
C ARG A 567 -21.99 -5.64 13.63
N GLY A 568 -21.84 -6.92 13.36
CA GLY A 568 -20.59 -7.49 12.90
C GLY A 568 -20.67 -9.01 12.78
N ASN A 569 -19.54 -9.63 12.45
CA ASN A 569 -19.46 -11.06 12.21
C ASN A 569 -18.84 -11.80 13.40
N ILE A 570 -19.10 -13.11 13.47
CA ILE A 570 -18.38 -14.01 14.35
C ILE A 570 -16.97 -14.22 13.78
N ILE A 571 -15.95 -14.16 14.63
CA ILE A 571 -14.56 -14.36 14.21
C ILE A 571 -14.35 -15.85 13.91
N PRO A 572 -13.99 -16.25 12.68
CA PRO A 572 -13.96 -17.67 12.30
C PRO A 572 -13.05 -18.52 13.20
N GLY A 573 -11.88 -18.01 13.58
CA GLY A 573 -10.93 -18.71 14.46
C GLY A 573 -11.35 -18.80 15.94
N SER A 574 -12.48 -18.19 16.31
CA SER A 574 -13.05 -18.26 17.68
C SER A 574 -14.16 -19.30 17.81
N VAL A 575 -14.57 -19.92 16.71
CA VAL A 575 -15.63 -20.92 16.69
C VAL A 575 -15.05 -22.25 17.18
N PRO A 576 -15.59 -22.85 18.26
CA PRO A 576 -15.17 -24.17 18.71
C PRO A 576 -15.32 -25.22 17.60
N ASP A 577 -14.37 -26.16 17.49
CA ASP A 577 -14.34 -27.16 16.40
C ASP A 577 -15.65 -27.94 16.26
N ASN A 578 -16.30 -28.25 17.38
CA ASN A 578 -17.58 -28.98 17.41
C ASN A 578 -18.80 -28.13 16.97
N MET A 579 -18.60 -26.86 16.64
CA MET A 579 -19.63 -25.93 16.16
C MET A 579 -19.35 -25.39 14.76
N ALA A 580 -18.23 -25.79 14.12
CA ALA A 580 -17.82 -25.31 12.81
C ALA A 580 -18.89 -25.53 11.71
N ASP A 581 -19.61 -26.66 11.77
CA ASP A 581 -20.67 -27.01 10.81
C ASP A 581 -21.97 -26.20 11.01
N ILE A 582 -22.12 -25.52 12.14
CA ILE A 582 -23.35 -24.83 12.55
C ILE A 582 -23.28 -23.34 12.19
N VAL A 583 -22.08 -22.77 12.19
CA VAL A 583 -21.85 -21.38 11.83
C VAL A 583 -21.68 -21.30 10.32
N SER A 584 -22.76 -21.01 9.57
CA SER A 584 -22.61 -20.79 8.13
C SER A 584 -21.82 -19.50 7.92
N ASN A 585 -20.69 -19.60 7.24
CA ASN A 585 -19.89 -18.46 6.82
C ASN A 585 -20.63 -17.72 5.69
N SER A 586 -21.65 -16.95 6.06
CA SER A 586 -22.37 -16.02 5.18
C SER A 586 -21.75 -14.61 5.20
N ALA A 587 -20.43 -14.52 5.43
CA ALA A 587 -19.71 -13.25 5.51
C ALA A 587 -18.27 -13.37 4.98
N SER A 588 -18.13 -13.39 3.65
CA SER A 588 -16.86 -13.09 2.97
C SER A 588 -17.08 -11.97 1.97
N GLY A 589 -17.15 -10.74 2.47
CA GLY A 589 -16.75 -9.59 1.66
C GLY A 589 -15.23 -9.55 1.62
N GLY A 590 -14.64 -9.92 0.48
CA GLY A 590 -13.19 -9.83 0.23
C GLY A 590 -12.49 -11.17 0.06
N ASP A 591 -11.89 -11.35 -1.12
CA ASP A 591 -10.91 -12.37 -1.52
C ASP A 591 -11.29 -13.84 -1.31
N ASN A 592 -12.03 -14.38 -2.29
CA ASN A 592 -12.04 -15.82 -2.55
C ASN A 592 -10.58 -16.30 -2.74
N LYS A 593 -10.02 -16.97 -1.73
CA LYS A 593 -8.97 -17.96 -1.97
C LYS A 593 -9.61 -19.11 -2.74
N TRP A 594 -9.65 -18.94 -4.06
CA TRP A 594 -9.86 -20.04 -4.98
C TRP A 594 -8.80 -21.11 -4.71
N ASP A 595 -9.24 -22.34 -4.54
CA ASP A 595 -8.44 -23.53 -4.20
C ASP A 595 -7.58 -24.05 -5.37
N GLY A 596 -7.65 -23.38 -6.52
CA GLY A 596 -6.93 -23.75 -7.72
C GLY A 596 -7.68 -24.74 -8.61
N ASN A 597 -8.88 -25.18 -8.22
CA ASN A 597 -9.60 -26.24 -8.93
C ASN A 597 -10.86 -25.71 -9.62
N VAL A 598 -11.09 -26.17 -10.85
CA VAL A 598 -12.31 -25.91 -11.60
C VAL A 598 -13.15 -27.19 -11.55
N SER A 599 -14.41 -27.08 -11.13
CA SER A 599 -15.24 -28.28 -11.00
C SER A 599 -15.51 -28.90 -12.37
N ARG A 600 -15.58 -30.24 -12.43
CA ARG A 600 -15.90 -30.95 -13.67
C ARG A 600 -17.25 -30.50 -14.27
N GLU A 601 -18.24 -30.18 -13.43
CA GLU A 601 -19.53 -29.64 -13.86
C GLU A 601 -19.34 -28.30 -14.59
N HIS A 602 -18.54 -27.40 -14.01
CA HIS A 602 -18.23 -26.11 -14.60
C HIS A 602 -17.50 -26.24 -15.93
N SER A 603 -16.41 -27.02 -16.00
CA SER A 603 -15.62 -27.16 -17.23
C SER A 603 -16.45 -27.76 -18.36
N LEU A 604 -17.25 -28.81 -18.08
CA LEU A 604 -18.16 -29.39 -19.08
C LEU A 604 -19.20 -28.39 -19.59
N LEU A 605 -19.80 -27.60 -18.70
CA LEU A 605 -20.76 -26.57 -19.10
C LEU A 605 -20.10 -25.52 -19.98
N MET A 606 -18.96 -24.97 -19.57
CA MET A 606 -18.26 -23.92 -20.33
C MET A 606 -17.81 -24.42 -21.71
N THR A 607 -17.33 -25.66 -21.83
CA THR A 607 -17.03 -26.26 -23.14
C THR A 607 -18.28 -26.35 -24.03
N ARG A 608 -19.43 -26.75 -23.48
CA ARG A 608 -20.69 -26.79 -24.24
C ARG A 608 -21.16 -25.41 -24.66
N VAL A 609 -21.03 -24.41 -23.78
CA VAL A 609 -21.30 -23.02 -24.12
C VAL A 609 -20.42 -22.57 -25.28
N GLN A 610 -19.10 -22.80 -25.22
CA GLN A 610 -18.18 -22.39 -26.29
C GLN A 610 -18.49 -23.06 -27.64
N GLN A 611 -18.81 -24.37 -27.65
CA GLN A 611 -19.21 -25.09 -28.86
C GLN A 611 -20.41 -24.43 -29.54
N PHE A 612 -21.43 -24.09 -28.75
CA PHE A 612 -22.61 -23.39 -29.26
C PHE A 612 -22.27 -21.99 -29.79
N LEU A 613 -21.53 -21.20 -29.00
CA LEU A 613 -21.15 -19.83 -29.36
C LEU A 613 -20.34 -19.77 -30.66
N SER A 614 -19.38 -20.69 -30.81
CA SER A 614 -18.55 -20.81 -32.02
C SER A 614 -19.39 -21.23 -33.23
N SER A 615 -20.26 -22.25 -33.10
CA SER A 615 -21.14 -22.68 -34.20
C SER A 615 -22.12 -21.59 -34.67
N SER A 616 -22.42 -20.62 -33.79
CA SER A 616 -23.29 -19.48 -34.09
C SER A 616 -22.59 -18.32 -34.79
N PHE A 617 -21.25 -18.30 -34.83
CA PHE A 617 -20.44 -17.19 -35.34
C PHE A 617 -20.81 -16.79 -36.78
N TRP A 618 -20.76 -17.73 -37.72
CA TRP A 618 -20.98 -17.44 -39.15
C TRP A 618 -22.42 -17.06 -39.50
N LYS A 619 -23.39 -17.47 -38.67
CA LYS A 619 -24.82 -17.14 -38.84
C LYS A 619 -25.20 -15.82 -38.15
N SER A 620 -24.23 -15.12 -37.56
CA SER A 620 -24.45 -13.93 -36.76
C SER A 620 -24.02 -12.63 -37.46
N PRO A 621 -24.29 -11.45 -36.87
CA PRO A 621 -23.73 -10.18 -37.34
C PRO A 621 -22.23 -10.00 -37.07
N VAL A 622 -21.58 -10.90 -36.33
CA VAL A 622 -20.18 -10.75 -35.89
C VAL A 622 -19.17 -10.70 -37.07
N PRO A 623 -19.25 -11.57 -38.09
CA PRO A 623 -18.34 -11.52 -39.23
C PRO A 623 -18.37 -10.16 -39.95
N ALA A 624 -19.58 -9.63 -40.22
CA ALA A 624 -19.74 -8.32 -40.84
C ALA A 624 -19.23 -7.20 -39.92
N TYR A 625 -19.52 -7.26 -38.61
CA TYR A 625 -18.99 -6.31 -37.64
C TYR A 625 -17.44 -6.27 -37.64
N LEU A 626 -16.81 -7.44 -37.61
CA LEU A 626 -15.35 -7.54 -37.59
C LEU A 626 -14.73 -7.03 -38.90
N LYS A 627 -15.25 -7.49 -40.05
CA LYS A 627 -14.74 -7.10 -41.36
C LYS A 627 -14.98 -5.61 -41.66
N ASP A 628 -16.22 -5.16 -41.50
CA ASP A 628 -16.63 -3.86 -42.02
C ASP A 628 -16.30 -2.73 -41.04
N GLN A 629 -16.48 -2.95 -39.73
CA GLN A 629 -16.29 -1.92 -38.71
C GLN A 629 -14.94 -1.99 -37.99
N ARG A 630 -14.41 -3.20 -37.78
CA ARG A 630 -13.14 -3.41 -37.07
C ARG A 630 -11.95 -3.64 -37.99
N LYS A 631 -12.20 -3.90 -39.28
CA LYS A 631 -11.19 -4.23 -40.29
C LYS A 631 -10.35 -5.46 -39.91
N ILE A 632 -10.97 -6.43 -39.24
CA ILE A 632 -10.35 -7.69 -38.81
C ILE A 632 -10.94 -8.83 -39.65
N ASP A 633 -10.09 -9.76 -40.07
CA ASP A 633 -10.49 -10.96 -40.82
C ASP A 633 -11.40 -11.86 -39.95
N PRO A 634 -12.65 -12.12 -40.37
CA PRO A 634 -13.54 -13.01 -39.67
C PRO A 634 -13.01 -14.44 -39.53
N ASP A 635 -12.23 -14.95 -40.49
CA ASP A 635 -11.67 -16.30 -40.40
C ASP A 635 -10.60 -16.40 -39.32
N LEU A 636 -9.75 -15.39 -39.19
CA LEU A 636 -8.81 -15.27 -38.08
C LEU A 636 -9.55 -15.20 -36.73
N ALA A 637 -10.60 -14.39 -36.63
CA ALA A 637 -11.36 -14.31 -35.39
C ALA A 637 -12.04 -15.65 -35.05
N PHE A 638 -12.57 -16.36 -36.05
CA PHE A 638 -13.17 -17.68 -35.86
C PHE A 638 -12.13 -18.73 -35.42
N SER A 639 -10.93 -18.72 -36.00
CA SER A 639 -9.84 -19.64 -35.59
C SER A 639 -9.33 -19.36 -34.18
N LEU A 640 -9.51 -18.13 -33.70
CA LEU A 640 -9.25 -17.71 -32.31
C LEU A 640 -10.49 -17.84 -31.42
N GLU A 641 -11.44 -18.70 -31.80
CA GLU A 641 -12.58 -19.10 -30.96
C GLU A 641 -13.58 -18.00 -30.63
N ILE A 642 -13.62 -16.94 -31.43
CA ILE A 642 -14.67 -15.92 -31.32
C ILE A 642 -16.02 -16.54 -31.71
N GLY A 643 -17.04 -16.23 -30.90
CA GLY A 643 -18.40 -16.72 -31.08
C GLY A 643 -19.46 -15.63 -31.06
N TYR A 644 -20.72 -16.05 -31.03
CA TYR A 644 -21.87 -15.16 -30.90
C TYR A 644 -22.92 -15.71 -29.94
N GLY A 645 -23.37 -14.88 -29.00
CA GLY A 645 -24.42 -15.23 -28.05
C GLY A 645 -25.82 -14.91 -28.54
N SER A 646 -26.72 -15.90 -28.50
CA SER A 646 -28.13 -15.76 -28.85
C SER A 646 -29.03 -16.49 -27.85
N ASP A 647 -30.35 -16.29 -27.93
CA ASP A 647 -31.30 -16.92 -26.98
C ASP A 647 -31.40 -18.44 -27.17
N GLU A 648 -31.02 -18.94 -28.34
CA GLU A 648 -30.95 -20.37 -28.67
C GLU A 648 -29.92 -21.13 -27.81
N LEU A 649 -28.93 -20.43 -27.24
CA LEU A 649 -27.94 -21.02 -26.33
C LEU A 649 -28.63 -21.73 -25.16
N ILE A 650 -29.64 -21.08 -24.56
CA ILE A 650 -30.32 -21.64 -23.39
C ILE A 650 -31.09 -22.90 -23.75
N ILE A 651 -31.78 -22.90 -24.90
CA ILE A 651 -32.52 -24.07 -25.37
C ILE A 651 -31.57 -25.24 -25.65
N HIS A 652 -30.46 -24.97 -26.33
CA HIS A 652 -29.45 -25.99 -26.60
C HIS A 652 -28.87 -26.62 -25.33
N LEU A 653 -28.61 -25.81 -24.29
CA LEU A 653 -28.10 -26.34 -23.02
C LEU A 653 -29.16 -27.16 -22.26
N LEU A 654 -30.44 -26.77 -22.34
CA LEU A 654 -31.53 -27.58 -21.80
C LEU A 654 -31.65 -28.93 -22.52
N GLU A 655 -31.53 -28.94 -23.85
CA GLU A 655 -31.48 -30.17 -24.67
C GLU A 655 -30.29 -31.07 -24.31
N CYS A 656 -29.16 -30.48 -23.93
CA CYS A 656 -27.99 -31.21 -23.43
C CYS A 656 -28.17 -31.76 -22.00
N GLY A 657 -29.32 -31.56 -21.36
CA GLY A 657 -29.64 -32.08 -20.03
C GLY A 657 -29.28 -31.14 -18.87
N TYR A 658 -28.82 -29.91 -19.13
CA TYR A 658 -28.60 -28.93 -18.07
C TYR A 658 -29.93 -28.35 -17.59
N ASN A 659 -30.02 -28.00 -16.31
CA ASN A 659 -31.20 -27.34 -15.75
C ASN A 659 -30.95 -25.84 -15.52
N ILE A 660 -32.02 -25.05 -15.43
CA ILE A 660 -31.95 -23.59 -15.26
C ILE A 660 -31.17 -23.17 -14.00
N ALA A 661 -31.23 -23.95 -12.91
CA ALA A 661 -30.53 -23.59 -11.68
C ALA A 661 -29.00 -23.64 -11.86
N VAL A 662 -28.51 -24.63 -12.62
CA VAL A 662 -27.09 -24.71 -13.00
C VAL A 662 -26.70 -23.56 -13.94
N LEU A 663 -27.54 -23.25 -14.94
CA LEU A 663 -27.27 -22.15 -15.86
C LEU A 663 -27.24 -20.78 -15.16
N GLU A 664 -28.09 -20.59 -14.15
CA GLU A 664 -28.13 -19.38 -13.34
C GLU A 664 -26.92 -19.30 -12.40
N ARG A 665 -26.57 -20.42 -11.74
CA ARG A 665 -25.39 -20.52 -10.86
C ARG A 665 -24.13 -20.02 -11.56
N TYR A 666 -23.95 -20.40 -12.82
CA TYR A 666 -22.78 -20.00 -13.63
C TYR A 666 -23.04 -18.77 -14.51
N GLY A 667 -24.14 -18.05 -14.27
CA GLY A 667 -24.43 -16.76 -14.88
C GLY A 667 -24.72 -16.78 -16.38
N VAL A 668 -25.02 -17.93 -16.99
CA VAL A 668 -25.38 -18.05 -18.41
C VAL A 668 -26.77 -17.45 -18.68
N ILE A 669 -27.68 -17.63 -17.72
CA ILE A 669 -29.03 -17.05 -17.69
C ILE A 669 -29.18 -16.14 -16.48
N SER A 670 -29.97 -15.07 -16.61
CA SER A 670 -30.32 -14.16 -15.51
C SER A 670 -31.77 -13.72 -15.62
N PHE A 671 -32.28 -13.01 -14.61
CA PHE A 671 -33.68 -12.59 -14.50
C PHE A 671 -33.77 -11.06 -14.34
N SER A 672 -34.71 -10.43 -15.04
CA SER A 672 -34.92 -8.97 -14.97
C SER A 672 -36.40 -8.60 -14.86
N THR A 673 -36.71 -7.64 -13.99
CA THR A 673 -38.05 -7.04 -13.85
C THR A 673 -38.45 -6.20 -15.06
N ARG A 674 -37.47 -5.77 -15.87
CA ARG A 674 -37.68 -5.05 -17.13
C ARG A 674 -37.99 -5.98 -18.31
N GLY A 675 -37.87 -7.29 -18.11
CA GLY A 675 -38.22 -8.28 -19.12
C GLY A 675 -39.73 -8.45 -19.29
N SER A 676 -40.16 -9.11 -20.36
CA SER A 676 -41.57 -9.42 -20.61
C SER A 676 -41.74 -10.87 -21.05
N SER A 677 -42.89 -11.49 -20.76
CA SER A 677 -43.27 -12.81 -21.30
C SER A 677 -43.30 -12.86 -22.83
N SER A 678 -43.41 -11.69 -23.46
CA SER A 678 -43.37 -11.53 -24.91
C SER A 678 -41.96 -11.62 -25.51
N TYR A 679 -40.90 -11.61 -24.69
CA TYR A 679 -39.53 -11.70 -25.19
C TYR A 679 -39.19 -13.10 -25.70
N ARG A 680 -38.22 -13.16 -26.62
CA ARG A 680 -37.88 -14.37 -27.38
C ARG A 680 -37.55 -15.57 -26.48
N LEU A 681 -36.66 -15.42 -25.50
CA LEU A 681 -36.32 -16.52 -24.58
C LEU A 681 -37.53 -17.04 -23.77
N PRO A 682 -38.32 -16.20 -23.06
CA PRO A 682 -39.56 -16.65 -22.42
C PRO A 682 -40.54 -17.39 -23.36
N GLN A 683 -40.71 -16.91 -24.59
CA GLN A 683 -41.56 -17.59 -25.57
C GLN A 683 -40.99 -18.96 -26.00
N MET A 684 -39.67 -19.07 -26.17
CA MET A 684 -39.01 -20.33 -26.50
C MET A 684 -39.13 -21.35 -25.37
N LEU A 685 -38.90 -20.93 -24.12
CA LEU A 685 -39.07 -21.79 -22.94
C LEU A 685 -40.51 -22.32 -22.81
N LYS A 686 -41.51 -21.47 -23.07
CA LYS A 686 -42.93 -21.87 -23.09
C LYS A 686 -43.21 -22.96 -24.14
N ARG A 687 -42.63 -22.84 -25.34
CA ARG A 687 -42.77 -23.83 -26.41
C ARG A 687 -42.08 -25.16 -26.09
N TYR A 688 -41.06 -25.11 -25.24
CA TYR A 688 -40.30 -26.28 -24.77
C TYR A 688 -41.00 -27.04 -23.63
N GLY A 689 -42.25 -26.71 -23.31
CA GLY A 689 -43.02 -27.36 -22.25
C GLY A 689 -42.61 -26.97 -20.82
N LEU A 690 -41.70 -26.00 -20.67
CA LEU A 690 -41.33 -25.46 -19.36
C LEU A 690 -42.33 -24.37 -18.96
N ASN A 691 -42.98 -24.54 -17.82
CA ASN A 691 -43.93 -23.56 -17.31
C ASN A 691 -43.17 -22.30 -16.86
N VAL A 692 -43.22 -21.25 -17.69
CA VAL A 692 -42.57 -19.96 -17.41
C VAL A 692 -43.10 -19.33 -16.12
N ALA A 693 -44.34 -19.64 -15.71
CA ALA A 693 -44.93 -19.16 -14.46
C ALA A 693 -44.34 -19.82 -13.20
N GLU A 694 -43.84 -21.06 -13.28
CA GLU A 694 -43.24 -21.79 -12.13
C GLU A 694 -41.83 -21.32 -11.77
N ARG A 695 -41.24 -20.42 -12.57
CA ARG A 695 -39.89 -19.88 -12.34
C ARG A 695 -39.80 -18.37 -12.53
N GLN A 696 -40.95 -17.68 -12.47
CA GLN A 696 -40.99 -16.26 -12.18
C GLN A 696 -40.50 -16.05 -10.74
N ARG A 697 -39.54 -15.16 -10.56
CA ARG A 697 -39.16 -14.72 -9.23
C ARG A 697 -39.73 -13.35 -8.96
N THR A 698 -40.31 -13.21 -7.78
CA THR A 698 -40.53 -11.92 -7.18
C THR A 698 -39.17 -11.42 -6.73
N VAL A 699 -38.66 -10.39 -7.38
CA VAL A 699 -37.44 -9.70 -6.95
C VAL A 699 -37.80 -8.24 -6.68
N PRO A 700 -37.13 -7.57 -5.73
CA PRO A 700 -37.32 -6.16 -5.51
C PRO A 700 -36.98 -5.41 -6.81
N ASP A 701 -37.94 -4.68 -7.33
CA ASP A 701 -37.72 -3.84 -8.49
C ASP A 701 -36.66 -2.77 -8.15
N PRO A 702 -35.58 -2.64 -8.95
CA PRO A 702 -34.47 -1.75 -8.61
C PRO A 702 -34.87 -0.28 -8.49
N ASP A 703 -35.95 0.12 -9.18
CA ASP A 703 -36.37 1.52 -9.29
C ASP A 703 -37.45 1.86 -8.25
N SER A 704 -38.33 0.92 -7.89
CA SER A 704 -39.45 1.15 -6.96
C SER A 704 -39.30 0.46 -5.59
N GLY A 705 -38.36 -0.47 -5.44
CA GLY A 705 -38.15 -1.26 -4.21
C GLY A 705 -39.28 -2.24 -3.89
N LYS A 706 -40.29 -2.35 -4.77
CA LYS A 706 -41.43 -3.25 -4.61
C LYS A 706 -41.18 -4.57 -5.33
N ASP A 707 -41.72 -5.62 -4.76
CA ASP A 707 -41.75 -6.95 -5.33
C ASP A 707 -42.36 -6.96 -6.75
N ALA A 708 -41.54 -7.33 -7.75
CA ALA A 708 -41.93 -7.39 -9.15
C ALA A 708 -41.50 -8.70 -9.81
N VAL A 709 -42.24 -9.11 -10.85
CA VAL A 709 -42.00 -10.34 -11.58
C VAL A 709 -40.80 -10.18 -12.53
N ALA A 710 -39.75 -10.98 -12.31
CA ALA A 710 -38.60 -11.00 -13.20
C ALA A 710 -38.67 -12.13 -14.25
N HIS A 711 -38.30 -11.80 -15.49
CA HIS A 711 -38.30 -12.72 -16.62
C HIS A 711 -36.86 -13.13 -17.02
N PRO A 712 -36.66 -14.38 -17.47
CA PRO A 712 -35.34 -14.87 -17.85
C PRO A 712 -34.84 -14.23 -19.15
N TYR A 713 -33.54 -13.96 -19.21
CA TYR A 713 -32.83 -13.55 -20.43
C TYR A 713 -31.42 -14.15 -20.46
N THR A 714 -30.90 -14.36 -21.67
CA THR A 714 -29.54 -14.85 -21.90
C THR A 714 -28.54 -13.73 -21.68
N MET A 715 -27.53 -13.93 -20.83
CA MET A 715 -26.56 -12.87 -20.53
C MET A 715 -25.76 -12.43 -21.76
N LEU A 716 -25.26 -13.39 -22.55
CA LEU A 716 -24.43 -13.12 -23.75
C LEU A 716 -25.23 -12.71 -25.00
N ARG A 717 -26.54 -12.47 -24.89
CA ARG A 717 -27.40 -12.17 -26.04
C ARG A 717 -26.90 -10.96 -26.84
N GLY A 718 -26.78 -11.14 -28.15
CA GLY A 718 -26.47 -10.07 -29.11
C GLY A 718 -25.02 -9.61 -29.07
N ARG A 719 -24.11 -10.45 -28.55
CA ARG A 719 -22.71 -10.08 -28.31
C ARG A 719 -21.75 -10.97 -29.07
N LEU A 720 -20.66 -10.37 -29.53
CA LEU A 720 -19.44 -11.10 -29.86
C LEU A 720 -18.88 -11.69 -28.58
N THR A 721 -18.63 -12.99 -28.56
CA THR A 721 -18.16 -13.69 -27.36
C THR A 721 -16.72 -14.16 -27.53
N ALA A 722 -15.97 -14.16 -26.43
CA ALA A 722 -14.63 -14.72 -26.38
C ALA A 722 -14.48 -15.57 -25.10
N PRO A 723 -13.97 -16.81 -25.21
CA PRO A 723 -13.71 -17.64 -24.04
C PRO A 723 -12.59 -17.06 -23.18
N LEU A 724 -12.77 -17.09 -21.85
CA LEU A 724 -11.75 -16.70 -20.89
C LEU A 724 -11.27 -17.94 -20.16
N TYR A 725 -9.96 -18.00 -19.95
CA TYR A 725 -9.26 -19.21 -19.56
C TYR A 725 -8.54 -19.05 -18.24
N THR A 726 -8.33 -20.18 -17.57
CA THR A 726 -7.30 -20.38 -16.55
C THR A 726 -6.51 -21.62 -16.94
N GLY A 727 -5.24 -21.47 -17.27
CA GLY A 727 -4.47 -22.53 -17.93
C GLY A 727 -5.10 -22.91 -19.27
N GLN A 728 -5.54 -24.16 -19.40
CA GLN A 728 -6.20 -24.68 -20.62
C GLN A 728 -7.73 -24.78 -20.50
N GLU A 729 -8.29 -24.45 -19.34
CA GLU A 729 -9.73 -24.60 -19.10
C GLU A 729 -10.49 -23.30 -19.32
N ILE A 730 -11.66 -23.39 -19.96
CA ILE A 730 -12.58 -22.26 -20.12
C ILE A 730 -13.30 -22.04 -18.80
N THR A 731 -13.04 -20.92 -18.14
CA THR A 731 -13.62 -20.58 -16.84
C THR A 731 -14.72 -19.53 -16.91
N ASN A 732 -14.72 -18.70 -17.96
CA ASN A 732 -15.68 -17.60 -18.13
C ASN A 732 -15.82 -17.19 -19.60
N PHE A 733 -16.71 -16.24 -19.91
CA PHE A 733 -16.86 -15.64 -21.24
C PHE A 733 -16.93 -14.12 -21.14
N TYR A 734 -16.20 -13.46 -22.04
CA TYR A 734 -16.36 -12.05 -22.32
C TYR A 734 -17.39 -11.82 -23.43
N GLY A 735 -18.28 -10.83 -23.26
CA GLY A 735 -19.30 -10.47 -24.24
C GLY A 735 -19.22 -9.00 -24.67
N ARG A 736 -18.71 -8.74 -25.88
CA ARG A 736 -18.67 -7.40 -26.50
C ARG A 736 -19.98 -7.09 -27.20
N ASP A 737 -20.57 -5.96 -26.82
CA ASP A 737 -21.78 -5.45 -27.47
C ASP A 737 -21.48 -4.95 -28.90
N LEU A 738 -22.40 -5.22 -29.82
CA LEU A 738 -22.29 -4.80 -31.22
C LEU A 738 -22.90 -3.42 -31.49
N LEU A 739 -23.75 -2.90 -30.57
CA LEU A 739 -24.56 -1.69 -30.73
C LEU A 739 -24.18 -0.56 -29.75
N ARG A 740 -22.99 -0.62 -29.16
CA ARG A 740 -22.42 0.38 -28.21
C ARG A 740 -23.07 0.44 -26.82
N ARG A 741 -23.57 -0.68 -26.28
CA ARG A 741 -23.87 -0.83 -24.84
C ARG A 741 -22.65 -1.30 -24.05
N SER A 742 -22.78 -1.41 -22.73
CA SER A 742 -21.72 -1.93 -21.83
C SER A 742 -21.31 -3.36 -22.20
N HIS A 743 -20.02 -3.67 -22.11
CA HIS A 743 -19.48 -5.03 -22.21
C HIS A 743 -19.79 -5.81 -20.94
N ILE A 744 -19.86 -7.14 -21.03
CA ILE A 744 -20.20 -7.99 -19.89
C ILE A 744 -19.25 -9.18 -19.77
N LYS A 745 -19.26 -9.80 -18.59
CA LYS A 745 -18.66 -11.09 -18.30
C LYS A 745 -19.69 -11.95 -17.59
N LEU A 746 -19.58 -13.27 -17.68
CA LEU A 746 -20.44 -14.13 -16.88
C LEU A 746 -20.03 -14.06 -15.41
N SER A 747 -21.02 -14.20 -14.52
CA SER A 747 -20.77 -14.28 -13.07
C SER A 747 -20.67 -15.75 -12.66
N THR A 748 -19.58 -16.41 -13.06
CA THR A 748 -19.40 -17.86 -12.81
C THR A 748 -18.92 -18.19 -11.40
N GLY A 749 -18.39 -17.21 -10.67
CA GLY A 749 -17.71 -17.42 -9.39
C GLY A 749 -16.32 -18.05 -9.53
N VAL A 750 -15.93 -18.46 -10.73
CA VAL A 750 -14.61 -19.03 -11.04
C VAL A 750 -13.72 -17.95 -11.64
N PRO A 751 -12.51 -17.73 -11.09
CA PRO A 751 -11.59 -16.73 -11.65
C PRO A 751 -11.01 -17.12 -13.02
N TYR A 752 -10.50 -16.14 -13.76
CA TYR A 752 -9.89 -16.32 -15.09
C TYR A 752 -8.59 -15.52 -15.23
N GLU A 753 -7.63 -16.03 -16.00
CA GLU A 753 -6.39 -15.33 -16.38
C GLU A 753 -6.64 -14.34 -17.52
N GLY A 754 -7.39 -14.75 -18.55
CA GLY A 754 -7.66 -13.88 -19.71
C GLY A 754 -8.11 -14.64 -20.95
N TYR A 755 -8.01 -14.00 -22.10
CA TYR A 755 -8.24 -14.57 -23.44
C TYR A 755 -6.90 -14.84 -24.14
N HIS A 756 -6.84 -15.95 -24.88
CA HIS A 756 -5.67 -16.38 -25.65
C HIS A 756 -4.40 -16.66 -24.80
N VAL A 757 -4.60 -16.95 -23.51
CA VAL A 757 -3.53 -17.03 -22.49
C VAL A 757 -2.56 -18.20 -22.64
N TRP A 758 -2.95 -19.29 -23.31
CA TRP A 758 -2.10 -20.46 -23.52
C TRP A 758 -0.81 -20.13 -24.30
N VAL A 759 -0.80 -19.04 -25.07
CA VAL A 759 0.39 -18.52 -25.74
C VAL A 759 1.51 -18.17 -24.77
N ALA A 760 1.18 -17.81 -23.52
CA ALA A 760 2.18 -17.63 -22.47
C ALA A 760 2.95 -18.93 -22.17
N SER A 761 2.36 -20.10 -22.43
CA SER A 761 2.97 -21.42 -22.23
C SER A 761 3.69 -21.99 -23.46
N TYR A 762 3.50 -21.41 -24.66
CA TYR A 762 4.17 -21.87 -25.89
C TYR A 762 5.65 -21.47 -25.96
N PRO A 763 6.51 -22.13 -26.75
CA PRO A 763 7.88 -21.67 -26.95
C PRO A 763 7.93 -20.24 -27.52
N GLY A 764 8.79 -19.38 -26.97
CA GLY A 764 9.00 -18.01 -27.43
C GLY A 764 9.50 -17.07 -26.33
N ASP A 765 10.16 -15.98 -26.72
CA ASP A 765 10.86 -15.10 -25.77
C ASP A 765 9.97 -14.00 -25.17
N GLU A 766 8.81 -13.73 -25.75
CA GLU A 766 7.96 -12.58 -25.40
C GLU A 766 6.47 -12.88 -25.44
N VAL A 767 5.71 -12.25 -24.56
CA VAL A 767 4.24 -12.16 -24.57
C VAL A 767 3.82 -10.69 -24.59
N LEU A 768 2.91 -10.33 -25.50
CA LEU A 768 2.29 -9.01 -25.52
C LEU A 768 0.95 -9.05 -24.79
N VAL A 769 0.69 -8.06 -23.95
CA VAL A 769 -0.47 -8.03 -23.07
C VAL A 769 -1.32 -6.82 -23.39
N ALA A 770 -2.55 -7.05 -23.85
CA ALA A 770 -3.52 -5.99 -24.14
C ALA A 770 -4.72 -6.04 -23.17
N GLU A 771 -5.46 -4.92 -23.06
CA GLU A 771 -6.59 -4.83 -22.14
C GLU A 771 -7.82 -5.62 -22.59
N GLY A 772 -8.00 -5.81 -23.90
CA GLY A 772 -9.24 -6.32 -24.47
C GLY A 772 -9.05 -7.21 -25.69
N VAL A 773 -10.13 -7.93 -26.02
CA VAL A 773 -10.14 -8.97 -27.05
C VAL A 773 -9.94 -8.40 -28.46
N ILE A 774 -10.52 -7.23 -28.76
CA ILE A 774 -10.39 -6.64 -30.11
C ILE A 774 -8.95 -6.19 -30.36
N GLU A 775 -8.27 -5.72 -29.32
CA GLU A 775 -6.89 -5.28 -29.39
C GLU A 775 -5.98 -6.48 -29.68
N VAL A 776 -6.19 -7.63 -29.02
CA VAL A 776 -5.47 -8.88 -29.32
C VAL A 776 -5.75 -9.37 -30.72
N LEU A 777 -7.02 -9.42 -31.16
CA LEU A 777 -7.35 -9.81 -32.52
C LEU A 777 -6.65 -8.92 -33.55
N THR A 778 -6.59 -7.61 -33.27
CA THR A 778 -5.89 -6.63 -34.13
C THR A 778 -4.39 -6.90 -34.15
N LEU A 779 -3.75 -7.08 -33.00
CA LEU A 779 -2.31 -7.33 -32.91
C LEU A 779 -1.91 -8.64 -33.59
N ILE A 780 -2.68 -9.72 -33.41
CA ILE A 780 -2.43 -10.99 -34.10
C ILE A 780 -2.59 -10.81 -35.61
N HIS A 781 -3.62 -10.07 -36.04
CA HIS A 781 -3.83 -9.75 -37.46
C HIS A 781 -2.65 -8.94 -38.05
N MET A 782 -1.97 -8.14 -37.23
CA MET A 782 -0.75 -7.40 -37.60
C MET A 782 0.53 -8.22 -37.52
N GLY A 783 0.45 -9.51 -37.17
CA GLY A 783 1.61 -10.42 -37.08
C GLY A 783 2.17 -10.64 -35.68
N TYR A 784 1.58 -10.01 -34.65
CA TYR A 784 1.97 -10.23 -33.25
C TYR A 784 1.19 -11.41 -32.65
N SER A 785 1.48 -12.62 -33.12
CA SER A 785 0.80 -13.86 -32.70
C SER A 785 0.97 -14.18 -31.21
N ASN A 786 1.96 -13.58 -30.55
CA ASN A 786 2.26 -13.75 -29.14
C ASN A 786 1.42 -12.86 -28.18
N SER A 787 0.23 -12.41 -28.62
CA SER A 787 -0.61 -11.46 -27.87
C SER A 787 -1.70 -12.14 -27.04
N ILE A 788 -1.93 -11.64 -25.82
CA ILE A 788 -2.99 -12.09 -24.90
C ILE A 788 -3.83 -10.91 -24.40
N ALA A 789 -5.06 -11.17 -23.95
CA ALA A 789 -5.91 -10.15 -23.34
C ALA A 789 -6.24 -10.50 -21.89
N ILE A 790 -5.98 -9.59 -20.96
CA ILE A 790 -6.30 -9.79 -19.53
C ILE A 790 -7.78 -9.57 -19.23
N VAL A 791 -8.50 -8.85 -20.11
CA VAL A 791 -9.93 -8.52 -20.03
C VAL A 791 -10.30 -7.98 -18.64
N GLY A 792 -9.96 -6.71 -18.41
CA GLY A 792 -10.12 -6.01 -17.14
C GLY A 792 -8.78 -5.86 -16.41
N VAL A 793 -8.39 -4.61 -16.19
CA VAL A 793 -7.01 -4.25 -15.80
C VAL A 793 -6.65 -4.62 -14.36
N ASN A 794 -7.65 -4.86 -13.51
CA ASN A 794 -7.46 -5.37 -12.16
C ASN A 794 -7.72 -6.89 -12.11
N ASN A 795 -6.87 -7.66 -12.80
CA ASN A 795 -6.91 -9.12 -12.80
C ASN A 795 -5.65 -9.70 -12.09
N PRO A 796 -5.73 -10.06 -10.80
CA PRO A 796 -4.58 -10.56 -10.03
C PRO A 796 -4.10 -11.96 -10.42
N ILE A 797 -4.89 -12.71 -11.19
CA ILE A 797 -4.54 -14.08 -11.57
C ILE A 797 -3.72 -14.09 -12.86
N ALA A 798 -3.98 -13.16 -13.78
CA ALA A 798 -3.14 -13.01 -14.97
C ALA A 798 -1.69 -12.64 -14.63
N ASP A 799 -1.44 -11.96 -13.50
CA ASP A 799 -0.08 -11.73 -13.00
C ASP A 799 0.68 -13.05 -12.83
N LYS A 800 0.04 -14.03 -12.18
CA LYS A 800 0.66 -15.33 -11.87
C LYS A 800 1.05 -16.07 -13.15
N LEU A 801 0.17 -16.04 -14.16
CA LEU A 801 0.45 -16.61 -15.47
C LEU A 801 1.69 -15.95 -16.11
N LEU A 802 1.73 -14.62 -16.16
CA LEU A 802 2.83 -13.90 -16.79
C LEU A 802 4.15 -14.12 -16.06
N ILE A 803 4.12 -14.12 -14.72
CA ILE A 803 5.27 -14.45 -13.87
C ILE A 803 5.77 -15.86 -14.15
N ALA A 804 4.86 -16.85 -14.14
CA ALA A 804 5.18 -18.25 -14.40
C ALA A 804 5.74 -18.48 -15.81
N SER A 805 5.39 -17.63 -16.78
CA SER A 805 5.91 -17.75 -18.15
C SER A 805 7.42 -17.51 -18.25
N GLY A 806 8.00 -16.67 -17.37
CA GLY A 806 9.42 -16.29 -17.41
C GLY A 806 9.87 -15.48 -18.66
N LYS A 807 8.91 -15.09 -19.52
CA LYS A 807 9.14 -14.41 -20.79
C LYS A 807 9.28 -12.90 -20.62
N LYS A 808 9.76 -12.22 -21.67
CA LYS A 808 9.65 -10.77 -21.80
C LYS A 808 8.18 -10.37 -21.94
N ILE A 809 7.80 -9.27 -21.33
CA ILE A 809 6.42 -8.79 -21.31
C ILE A 809 6.34 -7.42 -21.98
N GLY A 810 5.59 -7.34 -23.08
CA GLY A 810 5.23 -6.07 -23.71
C GLY A 810 3.84 -5.63 -23.27
N LEU A 811 3.76 -4.59 -22.44
CA LEU A 811 2.48 -4.04 -21.96
C LEU A 811 1.89 -3.09 -23.02
N GLY A 812 0.79 -3.52 -23.63
CA GLY A 812 0.03 -2.82 -24.66
C GLY A 812 -1.32 -2.31 -24.14
N PHE A 813 -1.31 -1.40 -23.18
CA PHE A 813 -2.53 -0.79 -22.63
C PHE A 813 -2.93 0.48 -23.39
N ASN A 814 -4.22 0.83 -23.33
CA ASN A 814 -4.78 1.90 -24.16
C ASN A 814 -4.27 3.29 -23.73
N ILE A 815 -4.24 4.24 -24.65
CA ILE A 815 -3.93 5.65 -24.35
C ILE A 815 -5.25 6.37 -24.10
N ASP A 816 -5.58 6.57 -22.83
CA ASP A 816 -6.76 7.33 -22.44
C ASP A 816 -6.40 8.78 -22.08
N SER A 817 -7.31 9.71 -22.38
CA SER A 817 -7.16 11.14 -22.06
C SER A 817 -7.05 11.42 -20.55
N ASN A 818 -7.49 10.48 -19.70
CA ASN A 818 -7.44 10.56 -18.25
C ASN A 818 -6.21 9.85 -17.63
N LEU A 819 -5.24 9.44 -18.45
CA LEU A 819 -4.02 8.74 -18.05
C LEU A 819 -4.23 7.37 -17.37
N THR A 820 -5.42 6.77 -17.47
CA THR A 820 -5.75 5.51 -16.77
C THR A 820 -4.92 4.34 -17.31
N GLY A 821 -4.84 4.16 -18.63
CA GLY A 821 -4.02 3.11 -19.23
C GLY A 821 -2.52 3.25 -18.91
N GLN A 822 -1.97 4.48 -18.88
CA GLN A 822 -0.56 4.73 -18.52
C GLN A 822 -0.29 4.44 -17.04
N THR A 823 -1.21 4.86 -16.17
CA THR A 823 -1.16 4.53 -14.74
C THR A 823 -1.22 3.02 -14.52
N ASN A 824 -2.06 2.32 -15.30
CA ASN A 824 -2.17 0.88 -15.24
C ASN A 824 -0.92 0.17 -15.79
N THR A 825 -0.30 0.69 -16.85
CA THR A 825 0.98 0.16 -17.36
C THR A 825 2.04 0.20 -16.28
N GLU A 826 2.15 1.31 -15.55
CA GLU A 826 3.12 1.42 -14.47
C GLU A 826 2.76 0.51 -13.28
N LYS A 827 1.48 0.41 -12.91
CA LYS A 827 1.01 -0.53 -11.88
C LYS A 827 1.32 -1.98 -12.26
N TRP A 828 1.11 -2.37 -13.52
CA TRP A 828 1.41 -3.72 -14.01
C TRP A 828 2.90 -3.96 -14.08
N ARG A 829 3.68 -2.98 -14.56
CA ARG A 829 5.15 -3.05 -14.54
C ARG A 829 5.66 -3.27 -13.13
N GLN A 830 5.14 -2.51 -12.16
CA GLN A 830 5.48 -2.69 -10.75
C GLN A 830 5.02 -4.05 -10.21
N ARG A 831 3.78 -4.47 -10.48
CA ARG A 831 3.23 -5.76 -10.01
C ARG A 831 4.00 -6.95 -10.56
N LEU A 832 4.31 -6.97 -11.85
CA LEU A 832 5.11 -8.02 -12.49
C LEU A 832 6.56 -7.99 -12.02
N SER A 833 7.13 -6.80 -11.78
CA SER A 833 8.48 -6.66 -11.21
C SER A 833 8.54 -7.19 -9.78
N VAL A 834 7.56 -6.85 -8.94
CA VAL A 834 7.40 -7.40 -7.58
C VAL A 834 7.14 -8.90 -7.64
N GLY A 835 6.46 -9.37 -8.68
CA GLY A 835 6.17 -10.78 -8.92
C GLY A 835 7.36 -11.62 -9.41
N GLY A 836 8.52 -11.02 -9.71
CA GLY A 836 9.74 -11.74 -10.08
C GLY A 836 10.17 -11.64 -11.54
N ILE A 837 9.46 -10.86 -12.38
CA ILE A 837 9.94 -10.58 -13.75
C ILE A 837 10.89 -9.37 -13.70
N PRO A 838 12.17 -9.49 -14.13
CA PRO A 838 13.09 -8.36 -14.09
C PRO A 838 12.56 -7.13 -14.85
N PRO A 839 12.68 -5.90 -14.31
CA PRO A 839 12.14 -4.70 -14.93
C PRO A 839 12.58 -4.47 -16.39
N GLU A 840 13.80 -4.89 -16.75
CA GLU A 840 14.34 -4.81 -18.11
C GLU A 840 13.65 -5.78 -19.10
N LYS A 841 12.97 -6.81 -18.59
CA LYS A 841 12.13 -7.71 -19.39
C LYS A 841 10.70 -7.20 -19.54
N ILE A 842 10.32 -6.09 -18.90
CA ILE A 842 8.98 -5.50 -19.00
C ILE A 842 9.05 -4.16 -19.71
N ARG A 843 8.49 -4.09 -20.91
CA ARG A 843 8.51 -2.87 -21.74
C ARG A 843 7.12 -2.31 -21.98
N ASN A 844 7.06 -1.00 -22.18
CA ASN A 844 5.83 -0.30 -22.56
C ASN A 844 5.66 -0.39 -24.09
N PHE A 845 5.00 -1.47 -24.53
CA PHE A 845 4.79 -1.73 -25.95
C PHE A 845 3.94 -0.64 -26.62
N THR A 846 2.95 -0.08 -25.92
CA THR A 846 2.14 1.03 -26.44
C THR A 846 3.01 2.22 -26.82
N ASN A 847 3.95 2.61 -25.96
CA ASN A 847 4.85 3.73 -26.23
C ASN A 847 5.80 3.43 -27.40
N GLU A 848 6.39 2.24 -27.44
CA GLU A 848 7.27 1.83 -28.54
C GLU A 848 6.53 1.78 -29.88
N PHE A 849 5.31 1.24 -29.87
CA PHE A 849 4.43 1.21 -31.03
C PHE A 849 4.10 2.63 -31.51
N ALA A 850 3.77 3.55 -30.59
CA ALA A 850 3.52 4.94 -30.93
C ALA A 850 4.77 5.63 -31.52
N MET A 851 5.96 5.39 -30.94
CA MET A 851 7.22 5.94 -31.44
C MET A 851 7.57 5.42 -32.84
N ALA A 852 7.43 4.11 -33.07
CA ALA A 852 7.68 3.48 -34.37
C ALA A 852 6.79 4.08 -35.48
N HIS A 853 5.59 4.53 -35.11
CA HIS A 853 4.62 5.16 -36.02
C HIS A 853 4.61 6.70 -35.91
N LYS A 854 5.73 7.31 -35.51
CA LYS A 854 5.95 8.77 -35.48
C LYS A 854 4.89 9.53 -34.65
N GLY A 855 4.47 8.96 -33.53
CA GLY A 855 3.48 9.53 -32.63
C GLY A 855 2.04 9.47 -33.14
N LYS A 856 1.78 8.85 -34.30
CA LYS A 856 0.42 8.63 -34.80
C LYS A 856 -0.18 7.43 -34.10
N PHE A 857 -0.62 7.61 -32.84
CA PHE A 857 -1.36 6.60 -32.09
C PHE A 857 -2.57 7.28 -31.44
N PRO A 858 -3.80 6.97 -31.89
CA PRO A 858 -5.01 7.63 -31.40
C PRO A 858 -5.33 7.18 -29.96
N ASN A 859 -6.22 6.20 -29.77
CA ASN A 859 -6.63 5.72 -28.44
C ASN A 859 -6.17 4.28 -28.19
N ASP A 860 -6.34 3.40 -29.18
CA ASP A 860 -6.00 1.97 -29.08
C ASP A 860 -5.45 1.42 -30.42
N PHE A 861 -4.98 0.16 -30.40
CA PHE A 861 -4.42 -0.50 -31.58
C PHE A 861 -5.44 -0.71 -32.71
N ASN A 862 -6.72 -0.93 -32.39
CA ASN A 862 -7.76 -1.09 -33.42
C ASN A 862 -8.12 0.23 -34.08
N ASP A 863 -8.18 1.33 -33.32
CA ASP A 863 -8.32 2.69 -33.85
C ASP A 863 -7.17 3.01 -34.81
N TRP A 864 -5.94 2.67 -34.42
CA TRP A 864 -4.78 2.82 -35.30
C TRP A 864 -4.91 1.98 -36.57
N TRP A 865 -5.20 0.69 -36.44
CA TRP A 865 -5.33 -0.25 -37.55
C TRP A 865 -6.39 0.19 -38.56
N ARG A 866 -7.53 0.68 -38.08
CA ARG A 866 -8.62 1.16 -38.95
C ARG A 866 -8.24 2.41 -39.74
N GLN A 867 -7.44 3.30 -39.15
CA GLN A 867 -7.07 4.58 -39.75
C GLN A 867 -5.85 4.49 -40.65
N TYR A 868 -4.86 3.68 -40.27
CA TYR A 868 -3.53 3.68 -40.87
C TYR A 868 -3.04 2.30 -41.31
N GLY A 869 -3.73 1.23 -40.90
CA GLY A 869 -3.37 -0.14 -41.28
C GLY A 869 -3.63 -0.43 -42.75
N ASN A 870 -2.78 -1.28 -43.34
CA ASN A 870 -2.89 -1.67 -44.75
C ASN A 870 -3.84 -2.87 -44.93
N TRP A 871 -5.04 -2.78 -44.35
CA TRP A 871 -6.00 -3.87 -44.31
C TRP A 871 -6.58 -4.22 -45.69
N GLN A 872 -6.57 -3.28 -46.64
CA GLN A 872 -7.07 -3.49 -48.00
C GLN A 872 -6.19 -4.49 -48.77
N GLU A 873 -4.88 -4.22 -48.82
CA GLU A 873 -3.90 -5.11 -49.47
C GLU A 873 -3.88 -6.50 -48.81
N LEU A 874 -4.02 -6.55 -47.49
CA LEU A 874 -4.04 -7.82 -46.76
C LEU A 874 -5.27 -8.67 -47.10
N PHE A 875 -6.48 -8.07 -47.17
CA PHE A 875 -7.69 -8.80 -47.58
C PHE A 875 -7.63 -9.26 -49.04
N GLU A 876 -6.99 -8.50 -49.93
CA GLU A 876 -6.73 -8.91 -51.31
C GLU A 876 -5.79 -10.13 -51.34
N ASN A 877 -4.72 -10.13 -50.55
CA ASN A 877 -3.79 -11.24 -50.45
C ASN A 877 -4.42 -12.51 -49.88
N ILE A 878 -5.24 -12.40 -48.82
CA ILE A 878 -6.00 -13.52 -48.25
C ILE A 878 -6.98 -14.09 -49.28
N SER A 879 -7.68 -13.22 -50.01
CA SER A 879 -8.62 -13.64 -51.06
C SER A 879 -7.91 -14.38 -52.20
N ARG A 880 -6.72 -13.92 -52.61
CA ARG A 880 -5.87 -14.60 -53.60
C ARG A 880 -5.37 -15.96 -53.11
N GLN A 881 -4.91 -16.06 -51.86
CA GLN A 881 -4.48 -17.35 -51.29
C GLN A 881 -5.63 -18.36 -51.21
N LYS A 882 -6.85 -17.93 -50.82
CA LYS A 882 -8.01 -18.82 -50.81
C LYS A 882 -8.41 -19.31 -52.21
N SER A 883 -8.27 -18.47 -53.24
CA SER A 883 -8.49 -18.87 -54.63
C SER A 883 -7.42 -19.81 -55.22
N LEU A 884 -6.27 -19.95 -54.56
CA LEU A 884 -5.20 -20.87 -54.96
C LEU A 884 -5.30 -22.24 -54.25
N VAL A 885 -6.02 -22.31 -53.14
CA VAL A 885 -6.21 -23.51 -52.31
C VAL A 885 -7.56 -24.21 -52.58
N ALA A 886 -8.55 -23.46 -53.08
CA ALA A 886 -9.79 -23.99 -53.65
C ALA A 886 -9.60 -24.33 -55.13
#